data_AF-A0A502I1Y5-F1
#
_entry.id   AF-A0A502I1Y5-F1
#
_cell.length_a   1.000
_cell.length_b   1.000
_cell.length_c   1.000
_cell.angle_alpha   90.00
_cell.angle_beta   90.00
_cell.angle_gamma   90.00
#
_symmetry.space_group_name_H-M   'P 1'
#
loop_
_entity.id
_entity.type
_entity.pdbx_description
1 polymer ?
#
loop_
_entity_poly.entity_id
_entity_poly.type
_entity_poly.pdbx_seq_one_letter_code
_entity_poly.pdbx_strand_id
1 'polypeptide(L)'
;MGMHYNTPRLFTVDPRGLPVRSVDYWREDESATALARINRTSYDAAGFARRQWDPRLWALQKDDPSTPANLTTVHSLTGHPVCTVSVDAGSQTHLLGPANEMLQGWDSRATRREIRYDDRLRPVVVFEYVATQPPRCAERMEYGGADPVNRDRNQCGQLIRQDSPGGTVLFEAFAITGECTKHVQHFTLDADAPDWPERTADRNCLLEHGDGAVSTSRFGPLGNVLESVDARLNCQTFGFTLDGRLRHSVLKLAGKPSGQTLVSEIEYNAQGQITREVAGNNVQTILKYSAEDGLLIERQAHSEHTGLLQHLFYTYDRMGNVLSIEDKALPVRYFNNQRIDPVSRFIYDSLSQLIEATGWEAGAPSQGPESVGRTDPAAVSNYQQTYRYDEGGNLRKLAHVGTQNPGRELTAARYSNRCLPWRNGVPPTEEDIAAAFDARGNLLELDPGRFLTWDLRNQLQSVSPVERDSGRNDCEHYLYDGGGQRVRKIRSLQTNARTVTAEVRYLPGLELRTDNGTGEVLHVITAQAGLNTVRVLHWESAPPSGVNDQCRYTLVDRLNSCTVELTDDAQIISQEVFYPFGETAWFAGTDVIDVAYKTLRYSGKERDATRLYYYGFRYYVPWLFRWLNPDPAGDVDGLNFYAMVINNPMTFSDTNGLTRIGNYEVSVGLKEKVALKLAKLKKISVLDNVSGKYKDTDEFKVVEVESDSKYLVGRDEVKENLKRYKAIYSVRSQTTSLMEEGKVESNDSLGESVSGYMLRSANDTFVDDSNTLDSPNRHPDISVERRFFVVLKRADKNKLPEQREIYGLTELSTFTQKGKTEATVVQTVVHPYTQGAEEQSGGKSGNASAARNLPHMRGIGTYLTVQSLAIVSKRMNLTRVITEAINPRSAKIALKFGAKLVK
;
A
#
# COMPACT_ATOMS: atom_id res chain seq x y z
N MET A 1 -16.22 28.89 -19.12
CA MET A 1 -16.01 28.79 -17.66
C MET A 1 -15.34 27.46 -17.45
N GLY A 2 -14.20 27.37 -16.74
CA GLY A 2 -13.41 26.12 -16.71
C GLY A 2 -14.14 24.94 -16.04
N MET A 3 -13.62 23.71 -16.26
CA MET A 3 -14.14 22.44 -15.71
C MET A 3 -14.47 22.48 -14.21
N HIS A 4 -13.67 23.17 -13.41
CA HIS A 4 -13.82 23.22 -11.95
C HIS A 4 -14.58 24.46 -11.43
N TYR A 5 -15.16 25.27 -12.32
CA TYR A 5 -15.93 26.43 -11.91
C TYR A 5 -17.22 26.00 -11.20
N ASN A 6 -17.43 26.47 -9.97
CA ASN A 6 -18.57 26.14 -9.11
C ASN A 6 -18.75 24.63 -8.83
N THR A 7 -17.65 23.88 -8.70
CA THR A 7 -17.69 22.46 -8.30
C THR A 7 -17.04 22.18 -6.93
N PRO A 8 -17.48 22.82 -5.83
CA PRO A 8 -16.91 22.59 -4.51
C PRO A 8 -17.33 21.23 -3.94
N ARG A 9 -16.56 20.65 -3.03
CA ARG A 9 -17.07 19.62 -2.11
C ARG A 9 -17.72 20.30 -0.90
N LEU A 10 -18.95 19.95 -0.60
CA LEU A 10 -19.70 20.47 0.55
C LEU A 10 -20.05 19.34 1.52
N PHE A 11 -20.06 19.65 2.82
CA PHE A 11 -20.55 18.75 3.85
C PHE A 11 -21.76 19.37 4.53
N THR A 12 -22.82 18.58 4.72
CA THR A 12 -23.94 18.96 5.56
C THR A 12 -23.88 18.18 6.86
N VAL A 13 -23.97 18.87 7.99
CA VAL A 13 -23.93 18.25 9.32
C VAL A 13 -25.31 18.28 9.98
N ASP A 14 -25.57 17.30 10.84
CA ASP A 14 -26.75 17.31 11.72
C ASP A 14 -26.50 18.19 12.97
N PRO A 15 -27.50 18.37 13.87
CA PRO A 15 -27.33 19.15 15.10
C PRO A 15 -26.25 18.62 16.08
N ARG A 16 -25.76 17.39 15.88
CA ARG A 16 -24.66 16.80 16.66
C ARG A 16 -23.29 17.08 16.05
N GLY A 17 -23.25 17.74 14.88
CA GLY A 17 -22.02 18.01 14.13
C GLY A 17 -21.54 16.83 13.29
N LEU A 18 -22.36 15.79 13.08
CA LEU A 18 -22.00 14.61 12.30
C LEU A 18 -22.29 14.84 10.81
N PRO A 19 -21.35 14.54 9.89
CA PRO A 19 -21.53 14.77 8.45
C PRO A 19 -22.51 13.77 7.84
N VAL A 20 -23.77 14.17 7.67
CA VAL A 20 -24.84 13.33 7.10
C VAL A 20 -24.87 13.30 5.58
N ARG A 21 -24.22 14.26 4.91
CA ARG A 21 -24.01 14.26 3.46
C ARG A 21 -22.64 14.81 3.08
N SER A 22 -22.04 14.21 2.07
CA SER A 22 -21.00 14.82 1.24
C SER A 22 -21.61 15.10 -0.13
N VAL A 23 -21.56 16.34 -0.57
CA VAL A 23 -22.08 16.79 -1.86
C VAL A 23 -20.89 17.20 -2.71
N ASP A 24 -20.64 16.42 -3.75
CA ASP A 24 -19.72 16.74 -4.81
C ASP A 24 -20.53 17.28 -6.00
N TYR A 25 -19.90 18.07 -6.88
CA TYR A 25 -20.54 18.59 -8.08
C TYR A 25 -19.75 18.12 -9.30
N TRP A 26 -20.41 17.31 -10.12
CA TRP A 26 -19.86 16.62 -11.27
C TRP A 26 -20.25 17.33 -12.57
N ARG A 27 -19.29 17.47 -13.48
CA ARG A 27 -19.49 17.81 -14.89
C ARG A 27 -18.33 17.27 -15.70
N GLU A 28 -18.63 16.86 -16.93
CA GLU A 28 -17.64 16.39 -17.92
C GLU A 28 -17.44 17.37 -19.09
N ASP A 29 -18.27 18.42 -19.17
CA ASP A 29 -18.20 19.48 -20.19
C ASP A 29 -18.24 20.86 -19.51
N GLU A 30 -17.31 21.72 -19.89
CA GLU A 30 -17.16 23.11 -19.44
C GLU A 30 -18.35 24.02 -19.79
N SER A 31 -19.22 23.59 -20.69
CA SER A 31 -20.48 24.25 -21.03
C SER A 31 -21.68 23.70 -20.24
N ALA A 32 -21.60 22.48 -19.71
CA ALA A 32 -22.72 21.80 -19.05
C ALA A 32 -22.94 22.25 -17.60
N THR A 33 -24.19 22.26 -17.12
CA THR A 33 -24.45 22.58 -15.70
C THR A 33 -23.92 21.48 -14.78
N ALA A 34 -23.26 21.86 -13.68
CA ALA A 34 -22.76 20.89 -12.71
C ALA A 34 -23.91 20.16 -11.99
N LEU A 35 -23.82 18.83 -11.91
CA LEU A 35 -24.80 17.96 -11.28
C LEU A 35 -24.32 17.54 -9.88
N ALA A 36 -25.21 17.58 -8.89
CA ALA A 36 -24.87 17.16 -7.53
C ALA A 36 -24.75 15.64 -7.42
N ARG A 37 -23.63 15.16 -6.87
CA ARG A 37 -23.37 13.78 -6.46
C ARG A 37 -23.40 13.73 -4.94
N ILE A 38 -24.47 13.18 -4.38
CA ILE A 38 -24.75 13.25 -2.93
C ILE A 38 -24.51 11.88 -2.29
N ASN A 39 -23.38 11.74 -1.59
CA ASN A 39 -23.17 10.64 -0.66
C ASN A 39 -23.92 10.93 0.64
N ARG A 40 -24.50 9.90 1.27
CA ARG A 40 -25.29 10.03 2.49
C ARG A 40 -24.87 9.05 3.56
N THR A 41 -24.88 9.53 4.80
CA THR A 41 -24.59 8.72 5.98
C THR A 41 -25.69 8.94 7.01
N SER A 42 -26.29 7.85 7.49
CA SER A 42 -27.12 7.85 8.67
C SER A 42 -26.31 7.39 9.88
N TYR A 43 -26.58 7.99 11.03
CA TYR A 43 -25.91 7.69 12.29
C TYR A 43 -26.91 7.15 13.30
N ASP A 44 -26.47 6.24 14.17
CA ASP A 44 -27.26 5.81 15.32
C ASP A 44 -27.31 6.88 16.42
N ALA A 45 -27.99 6.59 17.54
CA ALA A 45 -28.11 7.52 18.66
C ALA A 45 -26.76 7.85 19.34
N ALA A 46 -25.82 6.90 19.32
CA ALA A 46 -24.47 7.07 19.88
C ALA A 46 -23.53 7.85 18.95
N GLY A 47 -23.93 8.08 17.69
CA GLY A 47 -23.17 8.83 16.70
C GLY A 47 -22.25 7.97 15.84
N PHE A 48 -22.44 6.65 15.81
CA PHE A 48 -21.72 5.77 14.88
C PHE A 48 -22.45 5.67 13.54
N ALA A 49 -21.69 5.63 12.45
CA ALA A 49 -22.24 5.52 11.11
C ALA A 49 -22.95 4.17 10.96
N ARG A 50 -24.25 4.19 10.65
CA ARG A 50 -25.09 2.98 10.58
C ARG A 50 -25.33 2.54 9.15
N ARG A 51 -25.62 3.48 8.24
CA ARG A 51 -25.87 3.19 6.83
C ARG A 51 -25.27 4.28 5.95
N GLN A 52 -24.61 3.87 4.88
CA GLN A 52 -23.96 4.75 3.91
C GLN A 52 -24.47 4.45 2.50
N TRP A 53 -24.79 5.50 1.74
CA TRP A 53 -25.21 5.41 0.35
C TRP A 53 -24.32 6.28 -0.53
N ASP A 54 -23.96 5.72 -1.69
CA ASP A 54 -23.42 6.46 -2.82
C ASP A 54 -24.55 7.26 -3.53
N PRO A 55 -24.21 8.16 -4.47
CA PRO A 55 -25.21 8.96 -5.18
C PRO A 55 -26.19 8.12 -6.02
N ARG A 56 -25.76 6.97 -6.55
CA ARG A 56 -26.54 6.11 -7.45
C ARG A 56 -27.63 5.37 -6.68
N LEU A 57 -27.26 4.63 -5.64
CA LEU A 57 -28.19 3.86 -4.82
C LEU A 57 -29.11 4.79 -4.02
N TRP A 58 -28.62 5.96 -3.60
CA TRP A 58 -29.50 6.95 -2.98
C TRP A 58 -30.56 7.46 -3.95
N ALA A 59 -30.19 7.78 -5.20
CA ALA A 59 -31.14 8.26 -6.20
C ALA A 59 -32.21 7.20 -6.52
N LEU A 60 -31.80 5.92 -6.60
CA LEU A 60 -32.67 4.80 -6.93
C LEU A 60 -33.80 4.59 -5.90
N GLN A 61 -33.64 5.04 -4.64
CA GLN A 61 -34.69 4.97 -3.62
C GLN A 61 -35.99 5.70 -3.99
N LYS A 62 -35.93 6.67 -4.90
CA LYS A 62 -37.12 7.38 -5.38
C LYS A 62 -38.04 6.45 -6.15
N ASP A 63 -37.49 5.58 -6.97
CA ASP A 63 -38.22 4.67 -7.85
C ASP A 63 -38.39 3.30 -7.19
N ASP A 64 -37.46 2.93 -6.31
CA ASP A 64 -37.48 1.70 -5.53
C ASP A 64 -37.08 1.93 -4.06
N PRO A 65 -38.06 2.18 -3.18
CA PRO A 65 -37.82 2.42 -1.76
C PRO A 65 -37.14 1.25 -1.02
N SER A 66 -37.08 0.05 -1.61
CA SER A 66 -36.38 -1.10 -1.03
C SER A 66 -34.88 -1.10 -1.31
N THR A 67 -34.37 -0.15 -2.10
CA THR A 67 -32.95 -0.04 -2.45
C THR A 67 -32.07 -0.03 -1.19
N PRO A 68 -31.11 -0.98 -1.07
CA PRO A 68 -30.26 -1.10 0.11
C PRO A 68 -29.25 0.05 0.22
N ALA A 69 -28.65 0.19 1.40
CA ALA A 69 -27.46 1.02 1.58
C ALA A 69 -26.23 0.28 1.04
N ASN A 70 -25.27 0.98 0.46
CA ASN A 70 -23.99 0.40 0.04
C ASN A 70 -23.32 -0.36 1.19
N LEU A 71 -23.34 0.25 2.37
CA LEU A 71 -22.77 -0.32 3.59
C LEU A 71 -23.71 -0.06 4.77
N THR A 72 -24.05 -1.11 5.49
CA THR A 72 -24.68 -1.04 6.81
C THR A 72 -23.70 -1.58 7.84
N THR A 73 -23.53 -0.88 8.97
CA THR A 73 -22.64 -1.30 10.05
C THR A 73 -23.37 -1.27 11.39
N VAL A 74 -23.25 -2.36 12.13
CA VAL A 74 -23.64 -2.47 13.53
C VAL A 74 -22.38 -2.40 14.37
N HIS A 75 -22.42 -1.56 15.39
CA HIS A 75 -21.30 -1.33 16.30
C HIS A 75 -21.62 -1.89 17.69
N SER A 76 -20.58 -2.25 18.43
CA SER A 76 -20.65 -2.42 19.88
C SER A 76 -20.95 -1.08 20.56
N LEU A 77 -21.31 -1.09 21.84
CA LEU A 77 -21.50 0.13 22.64
C LEU A 77 -20.23 1.00 22.72
N THR A 78 -19.06 0.41 22.51
CA THR A 78 -17.76 1.09 22.49
C THR A 78 -17.35 1.59 21.10
N GLY A 79 -18.16 1.31 20.07
CA GLY A 79 -17.95 1.81 18.70
C GLY A 79 -17.12 0.90 17.80
N HIS A 80 -16.92 -0.38 18.16
CA HIS A 80 -16.24 -1.36 17.32
C HIS A 80 -17.25 -1.99 16.35
N PRO A 81 -16.98 -2.07 15.03
CA PRO A 81 -17.83 -2.78 14.10
C PRO A 81 -17.93 -4.27 14.49
N VAL A 82 -19.15 -4.75 14.73
CA VAL A 82 -19.42 -6.17 15.03
C VAL A 82 -20.11 -6.88 13.88
N CYS A 83 -20.83 -6.14 13.03
CA CYS A 83 -21.44 -6.66 11.82
C CYS A 83 -21.42 -5.60 10.72
N THR A 84 -21.02 -6.00 9.52
CA THR A 84 -21.12 -5.19 8.30
C THR A 84 -21.96 -5.94 7.28
N VAL A 85 -22.78 -5.20 6.53
CA VAL A 85 -23.51 -5.72 5.36
C VAL A 85 -23.24 -4.76 4.22
N SER A 86 -22.47 -5.21 3.24
CA SER A 86 -22.13 -4.48 2.03
C SER A 86 -22.89 -5.05 0.85
N VAL A 87 -23.35 -4.21 -0.06
CA VAL A 87 -23.91 -4.66 -1.36
C VAL A 87 -22.85 -5.26 -2.27
N ASP A 88 -21.59 -4.84 -2.09
CA ASP A 88 -20.45 -5.32 -2.86
C ASP A 88 -19.88 -6.58 -2.22
N ALA A 89 -19.59 -6.52 -0.92
CA ALA A 89 -18.90 -7.59 -0.20
C ALA A 89 -19.81 -8.55 0.58
N GLY A 90 -21.13 -8.36 0.62
CA GLY A 90 -22.00 -9.19 1.46
C GLY A 90 -21.82 -8.94 2.97
N SER A 91 -22.21 -9.89 3.81
CA SER A 91 -22.21 -9.72 5.27
C SER A 91 -20.96 -10.29 5.94
N GLN A 92 -20.45 -9.60 6.96
CA GLN A 92 -19.46 -10.11 7.91
C GLN A 92 -19.92 -9.85 9.32
N THR A 93 -19.73 -10.81 10.21
CA THR A 93 -20.02 -10.68 11.63
C THR A 93 -18.83 -11.17 12.42
N HIS A 94 -18.46 -10.46 13.48
CA HIS A 94 -17.35 -10.80 14.34
C HIS A 94 -17.81 -10.87 15.79
N LEU A 95 -17.41 -11.94 16.47
CA LEU A 95 -17.44 -12.03 17.91
C LEU A 95 -16.08 -11.60 18.43
N LEU A 96 -16.07 -10.47 19.13
CA LEU A 96 -14.88 -9.92 19.75
C LEU A 96 -14.80 -10.38 21.20
N GLY A 97 -13.60 -10.67 21.67
CA GLY A 97 -13.32 -10.93 23.07
C GLY A 97 -13.20 -9.64 23.88
N PRO A 98 -12.91 -9.76 25.18
CA PRO A 98 -12.85 -8.62 26.08
C PRO A 98 -11.81 -7.58 25.69
N ALA A 99 -10.72 -7.95 25.00
CA ALA A 99 -9.67 -7.05 24.53
C ALA A 99 -9.88 -6.56 23.08
N ASN A 100 -11.07 -6.79 22.52
CA ASN A 100 -11.41 -6.60 21.11
C ASN A 100 -10.65 -7.52 20.14
N GLU A 101 -10.00 -8.56 20.65
CA GLU A 101 -9.42 -9.63 19.85
C GLU A 101 -10.52 -10.40 19.12
N MET A 102 -10.28 -10.77 17.86
CA MET A 102 -11.26 -11.52 17.08
C MET A 102 -11.29 -12.97 17.55
N LEU A 103 -12.37 -13.41 18.20
CA LEU A 103 -12.53 -14.80 18.62
C LEU A 103 -13.13 -15.64 17.49
N GLN A 104 -14.20 -15.14 16.88
CA GLN A 104 -14.89 -15.82 15.79
C GLN A 104 -15.38 -14.83 14.73
N GLY A 105 -15.44 -15.28 13.48
CA GLY A 105 -16.00 -14.54 12.37
C GLY A 105 -16.90 -15.41 11.51
N TRP A 106 -17.91 -14.79 10.92
CA TRP A 106 -18.82 -15.39 9.95
C TRP A 106 -19.00 -14.47 8.76
N ASP A 107 -19.20 -15.07 7.60
CA ASP A 107 -19.43 -14.31 6.38
C ASP A 107 -20.59 -14.86 5.54
N SER A 108 -20.98 -14.13 4.50
CA SER A 108 -22.09 -14.50 3.62
C SER A 108 -21.82 -15.72 2.73
N ARG A 109 -20.59 -16.25 2.66
CA ARG A 109 -20.28 -17.56 2.05
C ARG A 109 -20.48 -18.73 3.03
N ALA A 110 -21.02 -18.44 4.21
CA ALA A 110 -21.12 -19.39 5.33
C ALA A 110 -19.74 -19.88 5.82
N THR A 111 -18.69 -19.11 5.56
CA THR A 111 -17.37 -19.32 6.12
C THR A 111 -17.38 -18.96 7.59
N ARG A 112 -16.75 -19.78 8.41
CA ARG A 112 -16.46 -19.50 9.81
C ARG A 112 -14.95 -19.51 10.03
N ARG A 113 -14.49 -18.50 10.76
CA ARG A 113 -13.09 -18.39 11.21
C ARG A 113 -13.08 -18.31 12.73
N GLU A 114 -12.19 -19.06 13.37
CA GLU A 114 -12.00 -19.07 14.83
C GLU A 114 -10.52 -18.88 15.12
N ILE A 115 -10.19 -17.94 15.99
CA ILE A 115 -8.81 -17.69 16.43
C ILE A 115 -8.73 -18.02 17.91
N ARG A 116 -7.73 -18.82 18.27
CA ARG A 116 -7.40 -19.13 19.65
C ARG A 116 -6.12 -18.42 20.05
N TYR A 117 -6.08 -17.97 21.29
CA TYR A 117 -5.02 -17.16 21.83
C TYR A 117 -4.39 -17.85 23.05
N ASP A 118 -3.13 -17.51 23.34
CA ASP A 118 -2.51 -17.86 24.62
C ASP A 118 -2.93 -16.87 25.74
N ASP A 119 -2.41 -17.10 26.96
CA ASP A 119 -2.70 -16.25 28.14
C ASP A 119 -2.21 -14.79 27.99
N ARG A 120 -1.44 -14.48 26.95
CA ARG A 120 -0.96 -13.14 26.60
C ARG A 120 -1.70 -12.55 25.39
N LEU A 121 -2.83 -13.15 25.01
CA LEU A 121 -3.66 -12.75 23.88
C LEU A 121 -2.95 -12.82 22.53
N ARG A 122 -1.91 -13.65 22.37
CA ARG A 122 -1.27 -13.87 21.07
C ARG A 122 -1.92 -15.07 20.36
N PRO A 123 -2.30 -14.99 19.09
CA PRO A 123 -2.85 -16.14 18.36
C PRO A 123 -1.91 -17.31 18.35
N VAL A 124 -2.45 -18.49 18.60
CA VAL A 124 -1.72 -19.75 18.56
C VAL A 124 -2.27 -20.68 17.49
N VAL A 125 -3.55 -20.56 17.16
CA VAL A 125 -4.21 -21.41 16.17
C VAL A 125 -5.34 -20.64 15.48
N VAL A 126 -5.46 -20.84 14.16
CA VAL A 126 -6.60 -20.37 13.37
C VAL A 126 -7.29 -21.55 12.73
N PHE A 127 -8.60 -21.66 12.96
CA PHE A 127 -9.47 -22.63 12.31
C PHE A 127 -10.37 -21.94 11.29
N GLU A 128 -10.54 -22.58 10.13
CA GLU A 128 -11.40 -22.11 9.04
C GLU A 128 -12.24 -23.27 8.51
N TYR A 129 -13.52 -23.03 8.26
CA TYR A 129 -14.43 -24.03 7.71
C TYR A 129 -15.70 -23.41 7.18
N VAL A 130 -16.32 -24.09 6.22
CA VAL A 130 -17.73 -23.84 5.87
C VAL A 130 -18.58 -24.57 6.90
N ALA A 131 -19.71 -24.00 7.33
CA ALA A 131 -20.56 -24.55 8.40
C ALA A 131 -20.99 -26.03 8.21
N THR A 132 -20.91 -26.56 6.99
CA THR A 132 -21.25 -27.94 6.62
C THR A 132 -20.08 -28.94 6.72
N GLN A 133 -18.87 -28.48 7.05
CA GLN A 133 -17.63 -29.25 7.08
C GLN A 133 -16.94 -29.16 8.45
N PRO A 134 -16.10 -30.14 8.82
CA PRO A 134 -15.33 -30.06 10.06
C PRO A 134 -14.36 -28.86 10.04
N PRO A 135 -14.07 -28.24 11.20
CA PRO A 135 -13.05 -27.21 11.32
C PRO A 135 -11.69 -27.69 10.84
N ARG A 136 -11.07 -26.92 9.95
CA ARG A 136 -9.73 -27.17 9.45
C ARG A 136 -8.76 -26.20 10.10
N CYS A 137 -7.63 -26.68 10.61
CA CYS A 137 -6.57 -25.86 11.17
C CYS A 137 -5.79 -25.20 10.03
N ALA A 138 -6.11 -23.93 9.75
CA ALA A 138 -5.50 -23.15 8.68
C ALA A 138 -4.12 -22.60 9.07
N GLU A 139 -3.94 -22.23 10.36
CA GLU A 139 -2.65 -21.76 10.87
C GLU A 139 -2.33 -22.25 12.28
N ARG A 140 -1.03 -22.31 12.57
CA ARG A 140 -0.49 -22.47 13.93
C ARG A 140 0.71 -21.54 14.14
N MET A 141 0.77 -20.92 15.31
CA MET A 141 1.84 -20.00 15.70
C MET A 141 2.50 -20.47 17.01
N GLU A 142 3.82 -20.34 17.08
CA GLU A 142 4.60 -20.63 18.29
C GLU A 142 5.49 -19.45 18.66
N TYR A 143 5.61 -19.19 19.96
CA TYR A 143 6.32 -18.02 20.49
C TYR A 143 7.53 -18.41 21.35
N GLY A 144 8.59 -17.61 21.28
CA GLY A 144 9.78 -17.80 22.10
C GLY A 144 9.52 -17.56 23.58
N GLY A 145 9.99 -18.49 24.41
CA GLY A 145 9.95 -18.42 25.87
C GLY A 145 11.09 -17.59 26.46
N ALA A 146 11.20 -17.59 27.80
CA ALA A 146 12.24 -16.86 28.53
C ALA A 146 13.50 -17.70 28.83
N ASP A 147 13.60 -18.90 28.24
CA ASP A 147 14.74 -19.80 28.42
C ASP A 147 16.03 -19.24 27.78
N PRO A 148 17.21 -19.75 28.18
CA PRO A 148 18.48 -19.23 27.69
C PRO A 148 18.63 -19.25 26.16
N VAL A 149 18.11 -20.27 25.47
CA VAL A 149 18.27 -20.41 24.01
C VAL A 149 17.50 -19.30 23.29
N ASN A 150 16.25 -19.07 23.69
CA ASN A 150 15.44 -17.98 23.15
C ASN A 150 16.04 -16.60 23.50
N ARG A 151 16.62 -16.44 24.70
CA ARG A 151 17.27 -15.19 25.10
C ARG A 151 18.48 -14.85 24.23
N ASP A 152 19.36 -15.82 23.98
CA ASP A 152 20.59 -15.63 23.20
C ASP A 152 20.29 -15.28 21.73
N ARG A 153 19.07 -15.56 21.26
CA ARG A 153 18.57 -15.28 19.91
C ARG A 153 17.59 -14.10 19.84
N ASN A 154 17.37 -13.39 20.94
CA ASN A 154 16.37 -12.32 21.08
C ASN A 154 14.94 -12.73 20.74
N GLN A 155 14.57 -14.00 20.99
CA GLN A 155 13.26 -14.59 20.65
C GLN A 155 12.20 -14.48 21.76
N CYS A 156 12.56 -13.99 22.95
CA CYS A 156 11.62 -13.88 24.08
C CYS A 156 10.38 -13.07 23.69
N GLY A 157 9.21 -13.72 23.63
CA GLY A 157 7.94 -13.09 23.24
C GLY A 157 7.69 -13.01 21.73
N GLN A 158 8.72 -13.22 20.90
CA GLN A 158 8.65 -13.19 19.43
C GLN A 158 7.93 -14.40 18.86
N LEU A 159 7.30 -14.25 17.70
CA LEU A 159 6.91 -15.39 16.85
C LEU A 159 8.17 -16.09 16.37
N ILE A 160 8.27 -17.38 16.62
CA ILE A 160 9.43 -18.21 16.23
C ILE A 160 9.07 -19.24 15.16
N ARG A 161 7.78 -19.56 15.00
CA ARG A 161 7.27 -20.44 13.95
C ARG A 161 5.84 -20.05 13.59
N GLN A 162 5.57 -19.96 12.29
CA GLN A 162 4.22 -19.84 11.75
C GLN A 162 4.01 -20.88 10.66
N ASP A 163 3.07 -21.78 10.90
CA ASP A 163 2.56 -22.75 9.94
C ASP A 163 1.32 -22.12 9.27
N SER A 164 1.35 -21.94 7.94
CA SER A 164 0.35 -21.19 7.17
C SER A 164 0.00 -21.90 5.84
N PRO A 165 -1.04 -21.49 5.09
CA PRO A 165 -1.47 -22.21 3.88
C PRO A 165 -0.36 -22.50 2.86
N GLY A 166 0.59 -21.57 2.69
CA GLY A 166 1.73 -21.71 1.77
C GLY A 166 2.95 -22.44 2.31
N GLY A 167 2.98 -22.80 3.60
CA GLY A 167 4.10 -23.47 4.25
C GLY A 167 4.41 -22.93 5.65
N THR A 168 5.60 -23.28 6.14
CA THR A 168 6.09 -22.90 7.46
C THR A 168 7.20 -21.87 7.33
N VAL A 169 7.14 -20.82 8.15
CA VAL A 169 8.23 -19.87 8.35
C VAL A 169 8.75 -20.00 9.78
N LEU A 170 10.06 -20.18 9.93
CA LEU A 170 10.76 -20.16 11.21
C LEU A 170 11.51 -18.83 11.33
N PHE A 171 11.39 -18.16 12.47
CA PHE A 171 12.10 -16.93 12.78
C PHE A 171 13.14 -17.23 13.85
N GLU A 172 14.36 -17.58 13.41
CA GLU A 172 15.36 -18.22 14.27
C GLU A 172 16.19 -17.25 15.10
N ALA A 173 16.27 -15.98 14.71
CA ALA A 173 17.01 -14.96 15.43
C ALA A 173 16.52 -13.56 15.10
N PHE A 174 16.68 -12.64 16.06
CA PHE A 174 16.29 -11.25 15.95
C PHE A 174 17.44 -10.32 16.32
N ALA A 175 17.47 -9.14 15.68
CA ALA A 175 18.35 -8.05 16.05
C ALA A 175 17.95 -7.49 17.42
N ILE A 176 18.87 -6.77 18.07
CA ILE A 176 18.58 -6.05 19.32
C ILE A 176 17.46 -5.01 19.11
N THR A 177 17.33 -4.51 17.88
CA THR A 177 16.28 -3.58 17.45
C THR A 177 14.94 -4.25 17.14
N GLY A 178 14.86 -5.59 17.18
CA GLY A 178 13.62 -6.37 17.06
C GLY A 178 13.36 -6.99 15.68
N GLU A 179 14.08 -6.59 14.63
CA GLU A 179 13.89 -7.14 13.29
C GLU A 179 14.44 -8.58 13.19
N CYS A 180 13.77 -9.45 12.44
CA CYS A 180 14.23 -10.82 12.23
C CYS A 180 15.51 -10.86 11.38
N THR A 181 16.58 -11.43 11.91
CA THR A 181 17.89 -11.53 11.23
C THR A 181 18.08 -12.83 10.48
N LYS A 182 17.31 -13.87 10.80
CA LYS A 182 17.35 -15.17 10.14
C LYS A 182 15.96 -15.77 10.08
N HIS A 183 15.42 -15.89 8.87
CA HIS A 183 14.18 -16.62 8.63
C HIS A 183 14.45 -17.86 7.77
N VAL A 184 13.67 -18.91 7.99
CA VAL A 184 13.74 -20.16 7.23
C VAL A 184 12.34 -20.49 6.74
N GLN A 185 12.17 -20.60 5.43
CA GLN A 185 10.89 -20.91 4.81
C GLN A 185 10.89 -22.33 4.25
N HIS A 186 9.88 -23.12 4.61
CA HIS A 186 9.61 -24.43 4.06
C HIS A 186 8.26 -24.40 3.35
N PHE A 187 8.22 -24.79 2.08
CA PHE A 187 6.96 -24.89 1.34
C PHE A 187 6.25 -26.22 1.62
N THR A 188 4.92 -26.22 1.48
CA THR A 188 4.11 -27.44 1.52
C THR A 188 4.46 -28.37 0.35
N LEU A 189 4.40 -29.68 0.58
CA LEU A 189 4.59 -30.67 -0.49
C LEU A 189 3.49 -30.56 -1.54
N ASP A 190 2.23 -30.53 -1.08
CA ASP A 190 1.06 -30.43 -1.93
C ASP A 190 0.75 -28.98 -2.33
N ALA A 191 0.05 -28.85 -3.46
CA ALA A 191 -0.42 -27.57 -4.00
C ALA A 191 -1.65 -27.03 -3.25
N ASP A 192 -2.32 -27.88 -2.46
CA ASP A 192 -3.42 -27.47 -1.59
C ASP A 192 -2.88 -27.10 -0.21
N ALA A 193 -3.52 -26.12 0.41
CA ALA A 193 -3.21 -25.80 1.80
C ALA A 193 -3.44 -27.06 2.68
N PRO A 194 -2.64 -27.28 3.74
CA PRO A 194 -2.81 -28.40 4.65
C PRO A 194 -3.81 -28.12 5.79
N ASP A 195 -4.27 -29.18 6.46
CA ASP A 195 -4.89 -29.11 7.78
C ASP A 195 -3.81 -29.36 8.83
N TRP A 196 -3.35 -28.31 9.52
CA TRP A 196 -2.14 -28.39 10.33
C TRP A 196 -2.32 -29.25 11.60
N PRO A 197 -1.64 -30.41 11.70
CA PRO A 197 -1.73 -31.25 12.88
C PRO A 197 -1.13 -30.57 14.11
N GLU A 198 -1.56 -31.03 15.30
CA GLU A 198 -1.12 -30.40 16.55
C GLU A 198 0.35 -30.63 16.86
N ARG A 199 0.93 -31.79 16.53
CA ARG A 199 2.33 -32.08 16.82
C ARG A 199 3.24 -31.54 15.74
N THR A 200 4.27 -30.79 16.13
CA THR A 200 5.28 -30.23 15.20
C THR A 200 5.94 -31.30 14.32
N ALA A 201 6.16 -32.52 14.85
CA ALA A 201 6.69 -33.63 14.07
C ALA A 201 5.79 -34.02 12.89
N ASP A 202 4.47 -34.08 13.11
CA ASP A 202 3.50 -34.41 12.07
C ASP A 202 3.35 -33.25 11.07
N ARG A 203 3.49 -31.99 11.52
CA ARG A 203 3.51 -30.81 10.65
C ARG A 203 4.69 -30.85 9.69
N ASN A 204 5.87 -31.21 10.20
CA ASN A 204 7.10 -31.30 9.39
C ASN A 204 7.02 -32.40 8.32
N CYS A 205 6.16 -33.41 8.48
CA CYS A 205 5.91 -34.41 7.42
C CYS A 205 5.14 -33.85 6.21
N LEU A 206 4.51 -32.67 6.33
CA LEU A 206 3.77 -32.00 5.25
C LEU A 206 4.64 -30.99 4.48
N LEU A 207 5.86 -30.77 4.94
CA LEU A 207 6.80 -29.79 4.41
C LEU A 207 7.85 -30.47 3.53
N GLU A 208 8.44 -29.69 2.63
CA GLU A 208 9.62 -30.11 1.89
C GLU A 208 10.78 -30.50 2.83
N HIS A 209 11.55 -31.51 2.40
CA HIS A 209 12.71 -32.00 3.14
C HIS A 209 13.92 -31.06 3.03
N GLY A 210 14.83 -31.15 4.01
CA GLY A 210 16.07 -30.37 4.05
C GLY A 210 15.99 -29.17 4.99
N ASP A 211 16.96 -28.26 4.85
CA ASP A 211 17.13 -27.11 5.77
C ASP A 211 16.19 -25.93 5.46
N GLY A 212 15.36 -26.04 4.41
CA GLY A 212 14.48 -24.96 3.94
C GLY A 212 15.22 -23.84 3.21
N ALA A 213 14.46 -22.83 2.77
CA ALA A 213 14.97 -21.61 2.17
C ALA A 213 15.39 -20.61 3.26
N VAL A 214 16.69 -20.50 3.52
CA VAL A 214 17.24 -19.66 4.60
C VAL A 214 17.65 -18.30 4.06
N SER A 215 17.01 -17.22 4.50
CA SER A 215 17.52 -15.87 4.23
C SER A 215 17.91 -15.16 5.53
N THR A 216 18.94 -14.31 5.43
CA THR A 216 19.48 -13.57 6.57
C THR A 216 19.56 -12.09 6.28
N SER A 217 19.54 -11.27 7.32
CA SER A 217 19.69 -9.84 7.19
C SER A 217 20.44 -9.27 8.38
N ARG A 218 21.23 -8.23 8.12
CA ARG A 218 21.92 -7.46 9.14
C ARG A 218 21.37 -6.05 9.15
N PHE A 219 21.06 -5.57 10.35
CA PHE A 219 20.50 -4.25 10.55
C PHE A 219 21.52 -3.34 11.22
N GLY A 220 21.49 -2.07 10.83
CA GLY A 220 22.21 -1.01 11.51
C GLY A 220 21.49 -0.59 12.79
N PRO A 221 22.14 0.21 13.66
CA PRO A 221 21.54 0.67 14.92
C PRO A 221 20.22 1.45 14.76
N LEU A 222 19.94 1.97 13.56
CA LEU A 222 18.71 2.71 13.26
C LEU A 222 17.59 1.84 12.66
N GLY A 223 17.83 0.54 12.47
CA GLY A 223 16.91 -0.42 11.84
C GLY A 223 17.02 -0.50 10.31
N ASN A 224 17.96 0.23 9.70
CA ASN A 224 18.23 0.14 8.26
C ASN A 224 18.92 -1.19 7.92
N VAL A 225 18.50 -1.84 6.84
CA VAL A 225 19.16 -3.06 6.34
C VAL A 225 20.54 -2.69 5.79
N LEU A 226 21.60 -3.25 6.38
CA LEU A 226 22.99 -3.10 5.92
C LEU A 226 23.37 -4.21 4.93
N GLU A 227 22.85 -5.41 5.17
CA GLU A 227 23.11 -6.60 4.37
C GLU A 227 21.87 -7.47 4.34
N SER A 228 21.58 -8.07 3.19
CA SER A 228 20.55 -9.10 3.03
C SER A 228 21.12 -10.23 2.19
N VAL A 229 21.00 -11.46 2.65
CA VAL A 229 21.43 -12.66 1.94
C VAL A 229 20.22 -13.53 1.68
N ASP A 230 19.94 -13.81 0.41
CA ASP A 230 18.80 -14.63 0.00
C ASP A 230 19.04 -16.13 0.22
N ALA A 231 17.99 -16.93 -0.02
CA ALA A 231 18.01 -18.39 0.13
C ALA A 231 18.94 -19.15 -0.84
N ARG A 232 19.62 -18.45 -1.74
CA ARG A 232 20.63 -18.98 -2.65
C ARG A 232 21.98 -18.30 -2.46
N LEU A 233 22.20 -17.68 -1.31
CA LEU A 233 23.47 -17.08 -0.89
C LEU A 233 23.91 -15.87 -1.73
N ASN A 234 23.00 -15.24 -2.46
CA ASN A 234 23.28 -13.95 -3.09
C ASN A 234 23.14 -12.86 -2.03
N CYS A 235 24.17 -12.01 -1.93
CA CYS A 235 24.30 -11.02 -0.88
C CYS A 235 24.16 -9.60 -1.45
N GLN A 236 23.18 -8.87 -0.94
CA GLN A 236 23.00 -7.43 -1.18
C GLN A 236 23.56 -6.65 0.00
N THR A 237 24.38 -5.63 -0.27
CA THR A 237 24.86 -4.69 0.76
C THR A 237 24.46 -3.26 0.42
N PHE A 238 24.19 -2.48 1.46
CA PHE A 238 23.67 -1.12 1.34
C PHE A 238 24.55 -0.14 2.12
N GLY A 239 24.93 0.95 1.47
CA GLY A 239 25.59 2.07 2.11
C GLY A 239 24.69 3.29 2.15
N PHE A 240 24.81 4.05 3.23
CA PHE A 240 23.91 5.17 3.52
C PHE A 240 24.67 6.50 3.61
N THR A 241 23.97 7.61 3.37
CA THR A 241 24.41 8.96 3.67
C THR A 241 24.45 9.20 5.18
N LEU A 242 25.05 10.32 5.62
CA LEU A 242 25.12 10.67 7.05
C LEU A 242 23.74 10.80 7.71
N ASP A 243 22.72 11.22 6.96
CA ASP A 243 21.32 11.34 7.39
C ASP A 243 20.50 10.06 7.11
N GLY A 244 21.16 8.96 6.74
CA GLY A 244 20.55 7.62 6.69
C GLY A 244 19.75 7.29 5.42
N ARG A 245 19.91 8.05 4.33
CA ARG A 245 19.33 7.71 3.02
C ARG A 245 20.25 6.77 2.24
N LEU A 246 19.71 5.98 1.32
CA LEU A 246 20.52 5.09 0.48
C LEU A 246 21.51 5.92 -0.34
N ARG A 247 22.77 5.48 -0.42
CA ARG A 247 23.80 6.13 -1.23
C ARG A 247 24.36 5.22 -2.32
N HIS A 248 24.57 3.95 -1.97
CA HIS A 248 25.04 2.94 -2.90
C HIS A 248 24.50 1.56 -2.51
N SER A 249 24.40 0.66 -3.48
CA SER A 249 24.12 -0.77 -3.23
C SER A 249 24.96 -1.67 -4.13
N VAL A 250 25.30 -2.85 -3.61
CA VAL A 250 26.14 -3.84 -4.28
C VAL A 250 25.45 -5.21 -4.16
N LEU A 251 25.47 -5.99 -5.24
CA LEU A 251 25.02 -7.37 -5.26
C LEU A 251 26.20 -8.30 -5.54
N LYS A 252 26.43 -9.25 -4.64
CA LYS A 252 27.38 -10.35 -4.82
C LYS A 252 26.59 -11.64 -5.03
N LEU A 253 26.63 -12.16 -6.26
CA LEU A 253 26.05 -13.45 -6.58
C LEU A 253 26.83 -14.58 -5.88
N ALA A 254 26.13 -15.66 -5.54
CA ALA A 254 26.73 -16.82 -4.91
C ALA A 254 27.89 -17.40 -5.74
N GLY A 255 28.98 -17.78 -5.07
CA GLY A 255 30.17 -18.34 -5.72
C GLY A 255 31.02 -17.35 -6.53
N LYS A 256 30.56 -16.10 -6.76
CA LYS A 256 31.37 -15.09 -7.46
C LYS A 256 32.38 -14.43 -6.49
N PRO A 257 33.60 -14.11 -6.97
CA PRO A 257 34.66 -13.58 -6.11
C PRO A 257 34.43 -12.11 -5.69
N SER A 258 33.70 -11.34 -6.48
CA SER A 258 33.44 -9.91 -6.26
C SER A 258 31.96 -9.57 -6.43
N GLY A 259 31.54 -8.48 -5.79
CA GLY A 259 30.19 -7.93 -5.95
C GLY A 259 30.14 -6.91 -7.09
N GLN A 260 28.99 -6.85 -7.76
CA GLN A 260 28.66 -5.85 -8.76
C GLN A 260 27.97 -4.66 -8.09
N THR A 261 28.43 -3.45 -8.39
CA THR A 261 27.73 -2.23 -7.94
C THR A 261 26.43 -2.10 -8.73
N LEU A 262 25.30 -1.92 -8.05
CA LEU A 262 23.99 -1.72 -8.67
C LEU A 262 23.59 -0.25 -8.74
N VAL A 263 24.05 0.56 -7.78
CA VAL A 263 23.95 2.02 -7.79
C VAL A 263 25.15 2.58 -7.03
N SER A 264 25.83 3.56 -7.62
CA SER A 264 27.07 4.12 -7.08
C SER A 264 26.90 5.51 -6.46
N GLU A 265 25.92 6.28 -6.94
CA GLU A 265 25.65 7.65 -6.53
C GLU A 265 24.16 7.94 -6.51
N ILE A 266 23.66 8.55 -5.42
CA ILE A 266 22.31 9.09 -5.32
C ILE A 266 22.40 10.48 -4.67
N GLU A 267 21.79 11.46 -5.32
CA GLU A 267 21.69 12.84 -4.85
C GLU A 267 20.25 13.18 -4.50
N TYR A 268 20.05 13.88 -3.38
CA TYR A 268 18.74 14.23 -2.86
C TYR A 268 18.55 15.75 -2.79
N ASN A 269 17.33 16.23 -3.02
CA ASN A 269 16.96 17.60 -2.65
C ASN A 269 16.70 17.72 -1.13
N ALA A 270 16.43 18.94 -0.66
CA ALA A 270 16.13 19.21 0.74
C ALA A 270 14.85 18.53 1.27
N GLN A 271 13.96 18.09 0.38
CA GLN A 271 12.76 17.32 0.70
C GLN A 271 13.03 15.81 0.76
N GLY A 272 14.26 15.37 0.46
CA GLY A 272 14.63 13.96 0.45
C GLY A 272 14.21 13.21 -0.82
N GLN A 273 13.81 13.91 -1.88
CA GLN A 273 13.53 13.32 -3.19
C GLN A 273 14.82 13.15 -3.99
N ILE A 274 14.96 12.04 -4.72
CA ILE A 274 16.13 11.79 -5.58
C ILE A 274 16.12 12.78 -6.74
N THR A 275 17.23 13.48 -6.97
CA THR A 275 17.41 14.43 -8.09
C THR A 275 18.37 13.89 -9.15
N ARG A 276 19.29 13.02 -8.76
CA ARG A 276 20.21 12.33 -9.66
C ARG A 276 20.56 10.96 -9.09
N GLU A 277 20.72 9.99 -9.98
CA GLU A 277 21.19 8.64 -9.68
C GLU A 277 22.11 8.13 -10.79
N VAL A 278 23.14 7.35 -10.44
CA VAL A 278 23.95 6.57 -11.38
C VAL A 278 23.83 5.08 -11.07
N ALA A 279 23.18 4.36 -11.98
CA ALA A 279 23.01 2.91 -11.87
C ALA A 279 24.32 2.16 -12.21
N GLY A 280 24.38 0.89 -11.84
CA GLY A 280 25.55 0.01 -12.02
C GLY A 280 25.94 -0.24 -13.48
N ASN A 281 25.00 -0.07 -14.41
CA ASN A 281 25.23 -0.09 -15.85
C ASN A 281 25.62 1.30 -16.42
N ASN A 282 26.01 2.24 -15.56
CA ASN A 282 26.38 3.62 -15.87
C ASN A 282 25.26 4.49 -16.47
N VAL A 283 24.00 4.04 -16.42
CA VAL A 283 22.86 4.88 -16.78
C VAL A 283 22.67 5.94 -15.71
N GLN A 284 22.74 7.21 -16.12
CA GLN A 284 22.45 8.35 -15.27
C GLN A 284 20.98 8.72 -15.40
N THR A 285 20.27 8.77 -14.27
CA THR A 285 18.90 9.29 -14.20
C THR A 285 18.88 10.64 -13.49
N ILE A 286 18.23 11.64 -14.08
CA ILE A 286 18.01 12.98 -13.52
C ILE A 286 16.51 13.21 -13.37
N LEU A 287 16.09 13.67 -12.19
CA LEU A 287 14.70 14.02 -11.88
C LEU A 287 14.63 15.51 -11.53
N LYS A 288 13.68 16.23 -12.15
CA LYS A 288 13.38 17.63 -11.80
C LYS A 288 11.97 17.74 -11.25
N TYR A 289 11.86 18.51 -10.18
CA TYR A 289 10.61 18.77 -9.49
C TYR A 289 10.25 20.26 -9.61
N SER A 290 8.96 20.53 -9.66
CA SER A 290 8.43 21.88 -9.55
C SER A 290 8.77 22.47 -8.18
N ALA A 291 9.31 23.68 -8.17
CA ALA A 291 9.70 24.36 -6.93
C ALA A 291 8.50 24.80 -6.07
N GLU A 292 7.31 24.91 -6.66
CA GLU A 292 6.11 25.42 -5.98
C GLU A 292 5.37 24.31 -5.19
N ASP A 293 5.35 23.09 -5.73
CA ASP A 293 4.50 22.00 -5.23
C ASP A 293 5.22 20.64 -5.15
N GLY A 294 6.50 20.57 -5.53
CA GLY A 294 7.30 19.33 -5.43
C GLY A 294 6.91 18.24 -6.43
N LEU A 295 6.07 18.54 -7.43
CA LEU A 295 5.65 17.58 -8.45
C LEU A 295 6.77 17.27 -9.44
N LEU A 296 6.97 15.98 -9.77
CA LEU A 296 7.93 15.55 -10.80
C LEU A 296 7.52 16.10 -12.17
N ILE A 297 8.32 16.98 -12.76
CA ILE A 297 8.04 17.60 -14.07
C ILE A 297 8.90 17.02 -15.20
N GLU A 298 10.04 16.43 -14.87
CA GLU A 298 10.97 15.84 -15.84
C GLU A 298 11.69 14.63 -15.24
N ARG A 299 11.77 13.55 -16.02
CA ARG A 299 12.62 12.38 -15.75
C ARG A 299 13.44 12.08 -16.99
N GLN A 300 14.76 12.06 -16.87
CA GLN A 300 15.67 11.81 -17.98
C GLN A 300 16.64 10.70 -17.61
N ALA A 301 16.75 9.67 -18.44
CA ALA A 301 17.75 8.61 -18.31
C ALA A 301 18.64 8.57 -19.55
N HIS A 302 19.96 8.64 -19.34
CA HIS A 302 20.97 8.71 -20.38
C HIS A 302 22.13 7.76 -20.10
N SER A 303 22.70 7.20 -21.16
CA SER A 303 23.94 6.43 -21.14
C SER A 303 24.90 7.03 -22.16
N GLU A 304 26.17 7.19 -21.80
CA GLU A 304 27.23 7.60 -22.74
C GLU A 304 27.41 6.57 -23.87
N HIS A 305 27.04 5.30 -23.64
CA HIS A 305 27.17 4.23 -24.62
C HIS A 305 25.99 4.17 -25.60
N THR A 306 24.76 4.24 -25.08
CA THR A 306 23.53 4.03 -25.87
C THR A 306 22.73 5.30 -26.15
N GLY A 307 23.12 6.43 -25.56
CA GLY A 307 22.48 7.72 -25.75
C GLY A 307 21.30 7.94 -24.82
N LEU A 308 20.30 8.70 -25.30
CA LEU A 308 19.10 9.04 -24.53
C LEU A 308 18.15 7.84 -24.51
N LEU A 309 17.91 7.27 -23.34
CA LEU A 309 17.12 6.04 -23.16
C LEU A 309 15.67 6.33 -22.77
N GLN A 310 15.43 7.42 -22.05
CA GLN A 310 14.11 7.89 -21.63
C GLN A 310 14.16 9.39 -21.34
N HIS A 311 13.13 10.14 -21.74
CA HIS A 311 13.03 11.57 -21.39
C HIS A 311 11.58 12.02 -21.24
N LEU A 312 11.00 11.73 -20.07
CA LEU A 312 9.60 12.01 -19.75
C LEU A 312 9.41 13.44 -19.25
N PHE A 313 8.52 14.19 -19.90
CA PHE A 313 8.00 15.47 -19.43
C PHE A 313 6.56 15.32 -18.98
N TYR A 314 6.24 15.97 -17.86
CA TYR A 314 4.92 15.93 -17.25
C TYR A 314 4.31 17.31 -17.15
N THR A 315 3.05 17.41 -17.53
CA THR A 315 2.23 18.59 -17.24
C THR A 315 1.06 18.21 -16.35
N TYR A 316 0.56 19.18 -15.59
CA TYR A 316 -0.47 18.95 -14.59
C TYR A 316 -1.50 20.07 -14.60
N ASP A 317 -2.72 19.75 -14.18
CA ASP A 317 -3.66 20.78 -13.75
C ASP A 317 -3.36 21.25 -12.32
N ARG A 318 -4.17 22.19 -11.81
CA ARG A 318 -3.99 22.75 -10.46
C ARG A 318 -4.37 21.79 -9.33
N MET A 319 -5.12 20.73 -9.62
CA MET A 319 -5.40 19.64 -8.68
C MET A 319 -4.29 18.57 -8.73
N GLY A 320 -3.32 18.75 -9.63
CA GLY A 320 -2.24 17.84 -9.90
C GLY A 320 -2.58 16.76 -10.91
N ASN A 321 -3.79 16.65 -11.47
CA ASN A 321 -4.05 15.58 -12.43
C ASN A 321 -3.08 15.69 -13.62
N VAL A 322 -2.52 14.57 -14.06
CA VAL A 322 -1.51 14.55 -15.12
C VAL A 322 -2.20 14.86 -16.45
N LEU A 323 -1.87 15.98 -17.08
CA LEU A 323 -2.49 16.39 -18.35
C LEU A 323 -1.76 15.83 -19.57
N SER A 324 -0.44 15.61 -19.45
CA SER A 324 0.33 14.96 -20.50
C SER A 324 1.58 14.28 -20.00
N ILE A 325 2.01 13.26 -20.74
CA ILE A 325 3.32 12.61 -20.63
C ILE A 325 3.93 12.59 -22.03
N GLU A 326 5.06 13.26 -22.21
CA GLU A 326 5.80 13.28 -23.48
C GLU A 326 7.15 12.58 -23.28
N ASP A 327 7.49 11.58 -24.10
CA ASP A 327 8.81 10.95 -24.08
C ASP A 327 9.68 11.46 -25.25
N LYS A 328 10.57 12.41 -24.96
CA LYS A 328 11.46 13.00 -25.97
C LYS A 328 12.64 12.10 -26.36
N ALA A 329 12.80 10.94 -25.72
CA ALA A 329 13.75 9.93 -26.19
C ALA A 329 13.23 9.22 -27.46
N LEU A 330 11.92 9.21 -27.68
CA LEU A 330 11.31 8.58 -28.85
C LEU A 330 11.21 9.57 -30.02
N PRO A 331 11.45 9.13 -31.26
CA PRO A 331 11.31 9.98 -32.44
C PRO A 331 9.83 10.17 -32.79
N VAL A 332 9.52 11.30 -33.43
CA VAL A 332 8.26 11.44 -34.18
C VAL A 332 8.25 10.43 -35.31
N ARG A 333 7.20 9.63 -35.40
CA ARG A 333 7.03 8.60 -36.44
C ARG A 333 5.98 9.03 -37.45
N TYR A 334 6.10 8.52 -38.66
CA TYR A 334 5.11 8.70 -39.72
C TYR A 334 4.73 7.32 -40.24
N PHE A 335 3.46 6.96 -40.09
CA PHE A 335 2.94 5.67 -40.55
C PHE A 335 1.49 5.82 -41.00
N ASN A 336 1.13 5.15 -42.10
CA ASN A 336 -0.21 5.18 -42.68
C ASN A 336 -0.83 6.59 -42.78
N ASN A 337 -0.06 7.56 -43.30
CA ASN A 337 -0.43 8.99 -43.42
C ASN A 337 -0.79 9.69 -42.09
N GLN A 338 -0.36 9.15 -40.95
CA GLN A 338 -0.45 9.80 -39.64
C GLN A 338 0.93 10.29 -39.21
N ARG A 339 0.95 11.42 -38.50
CA ARG A 339 2.09 11.85 -37.67
C ARG A 339 1.83 11.37 -36.24
N ILE A 340 2.78 10.63 -35.68
CA ILE A 340 2.71 10.06 -34.34
C ILE A 340 3.77 10.74 -33.49
N ASP A 341 3.34 11.64 -32.61
CA ASP A 341 4.19 12.25 -31.60
C ASP A 341 4.20 11.36 -30.34
N PRO A 342 5.33 11.20 -29.65
CA PRO A 342 5.45 10.35 -28.45
C PRO A 342 4.86 11.02 -27.21
N VAL A 343 3.61 11.47 -27.31
CA VAL A 343 2.90 12.18 -26.26
C VAL A 343 1.54 11.54 -25.99
N SER A 344 1.28 11.27 -24.72
CA SER A 344 -0.05 10.92 -24.22
C SER A 344 -0.67 12.14 -23.55
N ARG A 345 -1.98 12.35 -23.74
CA ARG A 345 -2.74 13.47 -23.16
C ARG A 345 -3.98 12.96 -22.47
N PHE A 346 -4.37 13.64 -21.39
CA PHE A 346 -5.45 13.19 -20.52
C PHE A 346 -6.38 14.35 -20.17
N ILE A 347 -7.68 14.07 -20.14
CA ILE A 347 -8.73 15.01 -19.73
C ILE A 347 -9.53 14.37 -18.60
N TYR A 348 -9.89 15.18 -17.62
CA TYR A 348 -10.62 14.76 -16.42
C TYR A 348 -11.93 15.50 -16.29
N ASP A 349 -12.91 14.86 -15.65
CA ASP A 349 -14.12 15.53 -15.19
C ASP A 349 -13.85 16.35 -13.91
N SER A 350 -14.87 17.07 -13.43
CA SER A 350 -14.72 17.89 -12.21
C SER A 350 -14.54 17.11 -10.91
N LEU A 351 -14.68 15.78 -10.94
CA LEU A 351 -14.34 14.87 -9.83
C LEU A 351 -12.95 14.25 -9.99
N SER A 352 -12.18 14.71 -10.97
CA SER A 352 -10.86 14.19 -11.34
C SER A 352 -10.90 12.72 -11.83
N GLN A 353 -12.01 12.24 -12.37
CA GLN A 353 -12.05 10.94 -13.06
C GLN A 353 -11.56 11.13 -14.49
N LEU A 354 -10.75 10.19 -15.00
CA LEU A 354 -10.20 10.26 -16.35
C LEU A 354 -11.32 10.06 -17.39
N ILE A 355 -11.67 11.06 -18.18
CA ILE A 355 -12.76 10.97 -19.18
C ILE A 355 -12.26 10.82 -20.61
N GLU A 356 -11.02 11.21 -20.89
CA GLU A 356 -10.40 11.05 -22.21
C GLU A 356 -8.90 10.82 -22.10
N ALA A 357 -8.37 9.96 -22.97
CA ALA A 357 -6.94 9.78 -23.17
C ALA A 357 -6.61 9.67 -24.67
N THR A 358 -5.59 10.38 -25.12
CA THR A 358 -5.02 10.19 -26.46
C THR A 358 -3.58 9.74 -26.35
N GLY A 359 -3.10 8.97 -27.30
CA GLY A 359 -1.70 8.56 -27.37
C GLY A 359 -1.44 7.78 -28.64
N TRP A 360 -0.50 6.84 -28.56
CA TRP A 360 -0.13 5.98 -29.67
C TRP A 360 -0.04 4.52 -29.24
N GLU A 361 -0.21 3.64 -30.21
CA GLU A 361 -0.35 2.19 -30.02
C GLU A 361 0.29 1.43 -31.19
N ALA A 362 0.41 0.11 -31.05
CA ALA A 362 0.82 -0.75 -32.14
C ALA A 362 -0.19 -0.72 -33.30
N GLY A 363 0.30 -0.74 -34.54
CA GLY A 363 -0.50 -0.79 -35.76
C GLY A 363 -1.02 -2.20 -36.11
N ALA A 364 -0.65 -3.22 -35.35
CA ALA A 364 -1.20 -4.57 -35.42
C ALA A 364 -1.41 -5.10 -33.99
N PRO A 365 -2.38 -6.00 -33.74
CA PRO A 365 -2.62 -6.53 -32.41
C PRO A 365 -1.35 -7.15 -31.83
N SER A 366 -0.85 -6.60 -30.72
CA SER A 366 0.23 -7.22 -29.98
C SER A 366 -0.30 -8.47 -29.28
N GLN A 367 0.31 -9.62 -29.54
CA GLN A 367 -0.02 -10.88 -28.87
C GLN A 367 0.94 -11.21 -27.71
N GLY A 368 1.59 -10.19 -27.13
CA GLY A 368 2.57 -10.36 -26.05
C GLY A 368 3.98 -10.69 -26.57
N PRO A 369 4.86 -11.32 -25.77
CA PRO A 369 6.24 -11.65 -26.16
C PRO A 369 6.35 -12.41 -27.49
N GLU A 370 5.38 -13.25 -27.83
CA GLU A 370 5.35 -14.02 -29.08
C GLU A 370 5.18 -13.17 -30.35
N SER A 371 4.82 -11.88 -30.21
CA SER A 371 4.69 -10.94 -31.33
C SER A 371 5.99 -10.22 -31.69
N VAL A 372 7.03 -10.36 -30.86
CA VAL A 372 8.36 -9.80 -31.10
C VAL A 372 8.96 -10.41 -32.38
N GLY A 373 9.49 -9.55 -33.26
CA GLY A 373 10.05 -9.95 -34.57
C GLY A 373 9.01 -10.32 -35.64
N ARG A 374 7.72 -10.43 -35.30
CA ARG A 374 6.62 -10.72 -36.24
C ARG A 374 5.84 -9.49 -36.68
N THR A 375 5.89 -8.43 -35.88
CA THR A 375 5.23 -7.14 -36.17
C THR A 375 6.26 -6.10 -36.58
N ASP A 376 5.94 -5.30 -37.58
CA ASP A 376 6.77 -4.16 -37.99
C ASP A 376 6.80 -3.14 -36.84
N PRO A 377 7.95 -2.89 -36.18
CA PRO A 377 8.04 -1.93 -35.09
C PRO A 377 7.76 -0.48 -35.54
N ALA A 378 7.78 -0.20 -36.85
CA ALA A 378 7.36 1.08 -37.43
C ALA A 378 5.84 1.20 -37.59
N ALA A 379 5.09 0.10 -37.58
CA ALA A 379 3.63 0.11 -37.65
C ALA A 379 3.05 0.57 -36.31
N VAL A 380 2.71 1.86 -36.23
CA VAL A 380 2.06 2.49 -35.08
C VAL A 380 0.93 3.40 -35.55
N SER A 381 -0.04 3.67 -34.68
CA SER A 381 -1.13 4.61 -34.95
C SER A 381 -1.45 5.44 -33.72
N ASN A 382 -2.05 6.60 -33.94
CA ASN A 382 -2.65 7.37 -32.85
C ASN A 382 -3.95 6.67 -32.38
N TYR A 383 -4.27 6.83 -31.10
CA TYR A 383 -5.55 6.43 -30.53
C TYR A 383 -6.21 7.55 -29.74
N GLN A 384 -7.53 7.43 -29.60
CA GLN A 384 -8.34 8.18 -28.64
C GLN A 384 -9.23 7.21 -27.86
N GLN A 385 -9.16 7.30 -26.53
CA GLN A 385 -9.97 6.56 -25.58
C GLN A 385 -10.89 7.52 -24.84
N THR A 386 -12.17 7.17 -24.73
CA THR A 386 -13.17 7.95 -23.99
C THR A 386 -13.83 7.06 -22.95
N TYR A 387 -13.84 7.52 -21.71
CA TYR A 387 -14.33 6.79 -20.56
C TYR A 387 -15.66 7.37 -20.08
N ARG A 388 -16.59 6.51 -19.69
CA ARG A 388 -17.89 6.93 -19.13
C ARG A 388 -18.17 6.19 -17.83
N TYR A 389 -18.60 6.95 -16.83
CA TYR A 389 -18.87 6.48 -15.48
C TYR A 389 -20.35 6.67 -15.11
N ASP A 390 -20.86 5.81 -14.24
CA ASP A 390 -22.14 6.09 -13.56
C ASP A 390 -21.95 6.94 -12.29
N GLU A 391 -23.06 7.31 -11.66
CA GLU A 391 -23.16 8.04 -10.38
C GLU A 391 -22.37 7.39 -9.22
N GLY A 392 -22.17 6.07 -9.27
CA GLY A 392 -21.47 5.28 -8.24
C GLY A 392 -19.98 5.10 -8.56
N GLY A 393 -19.49 5.71 -9.64
CA GLY A 393 -18.10 5.61 -10.06
C GLY A 393 -17.76 4.30 -10.77
N ASN A 394 -18.75 3.53 -11.26
CA ASN A 394 -18.46 2.36 -12.09
C ASN A 394 -18.09 2.84 -13.49
N LEU A 395 -16.94 2.43 -14.02
CA LEU A 395 -16.68 2.59 -15.45
C LEU A 395 -17.63 1.68 -16.24
N ARG A 396 -18.48 2.28 -17.08
CA ARG A 396 -19.51 1.62 -17.87
C ARG A 396 -19.12 1.44 -19.34
N LYS A 397 -18.26 2.31 -19.86
CA LYS A 397 -17.85 2.25 -21.26
C LYS A 397 -16.44 2.79 -21.44
N LEU A 398 -15.66 2.04 -22.21
CA LEU A 398 -14.50 2.52 -22.93
C LEU A 398 -14.85 2.53 -24.41
N ALA A 399 -14.97 3.72 -25.00
CA ALA A 399 -14.92 3.87 -26.45
C ALA A 399 -13.47 4.04 -26.88
N HIS A 400 -13.06 3.36 -27.95
CA HIS A 400 -11.72 3.43 -28.48
C HIS A 400 -11.77 3.68 -29.99
N VAL A 401 -11.02 4.69 -30.44
CA VAL A 401 -10.81 5.01 -31.85
C VAL A 401 -9.31 4.90 -32.11
N GLY A 402 -8.92 3.88 -32.88
CA GLY A 402 -7.54 3.51 -33.14
C GLY A 402 -7.48 2.32 -34.10
N THR A 403 -6.28 1.78 -34.31
CA THR A 403 -6.09 0.52 -35.06
C THR A 403 -6.41 -0.69 -34.19
N GLN A 404 -6.18 -0.58 -32.88
CA GLN A 404 -6.57 -1.57 -31.90
C GLN A 404 -8.07 -1.49 -31.59
N ASN A 405 -8.60 -2.49 -30.87
CA ASN A 405 -10.00 -2.48 -30.43
C ASN A 405 -10.18 -2.97 -28.98
N PRO A 406 -9.59 -2.29 -27.98
CA PRO A 406 -9.82 -2.57 -26.56
C PRO A 406 -11.18 -2.03 -26.04
N GLY A 407 -11.97 -1.39 -26.92
CA GLY A 407 -13.26 -0.80 -26.58
C GLY A 407 -14.24 -1.82 -26.01
N ARG A 408 -14.99 -1.44 -24.98
CA ARG A 408 -15.91 -2.35 -24.29
C ARG A 408 -16.96 -1.60 -23.48
N GLU A 409 -18.07 -2.29 -23.24
CA GLU A 409 -19.15 -1.84 -22.38
C GLU A 409 -19.33 -2.79 -21.22
N LEU A 410 -19.69 -2.25 -20.06
CA LEU A 410 -19.95 -2.99 -18.84
C LEU A 410 -21.34 -2.64 -18.32
N THR A 411 -21.98 -3.61 -17.69
CA THR A 411 -23.21 -3.42 -16.93
C THR A 411 -22.97 -3.67 -15.45
N ALA A 412 -23.18 -2.64 -14.64
CA ALA A 412 -23.26 -2.72 -13.19
C ALA A 412 -24.62 -3.26 -12.76
N ALA A 413 -24.61 -4.12 -11.74
CA ALA A 413 -25.82 -4.60 -11.09
C ALA A 413 -26.65 -3.42 -10.55
N ARG A 414 -27.96 -3.63 -10.50
CA ARG A 414 -28.91 -2.61 -10.06
C ARG A 414 -28.61 -2.08 -8.66
N TYR A 415 -28.22 -2.97 -7.73
CA TYR A 415 -28.07 -2.63 -6.30
C TYR A 415 -26.63 -2.71 -5.77
N SER A 416 -25.63 -2.99 -6.61
CA SER A 416 -24.21 -3.07 -6.21
C SER A 416 -23.29 -2.54 -7.30
N ASN A 417 -21.99 -2.49 -7.04
CA ASN A 417 -20.96 -2.04 -7.99
C ASN A 417 -20.31 -3.19 -8.76
N ARG A 418 -20.83 -4.42 -8.59
CA ARG A 418 -20.48 -5.59 -9.40
C ARG A 418 -20.82 -5.29 -10.86
N CYS A 419 -19.88 -5.50 -11.76
CA CYS A 419 -20.09 -5.28 -13.19
C CYS A 419 -19.62 -6.46 -14.01
N LEU A 420 -20.32 -6.72 -15.11
CA LEU A 420 -19.92 -7.67 -16.15
C LEU A 420 -19.85 -6.98 -17.52
N PRO A 421 -18.95 -7.44 -18.42
CA PRO A 421 -18.87 -6.91 -19.77
C PRO A 421 -20.07 -7.34 -20.62
N TRP A 422 -20.42 -6.52 -21.61
CA TRP A 422 -21.32 -6.90 -22.69
C TRP A 422 -20.68 -8.02 -23.51
N ARG A 423 -21.47 -9.02 -23.91
CA ARG A 423 -21.02 -10.14 -24.76
C ARG A 423 -21.75 -10.07 -26.08
N ASN A 424 -21.00 -10.01 -27.19
CA ASN A 424 -21.56 -9.95 -28.56
C ASN A 424 -22.62 -8.85 -28.75
N GLY A 425 -22.41 -7.67 -28.16
CA GLY A 425 -23.33 -6.54 -28.24
C GLY A 425 -24.58 -6.66 -27.34
N VAL A 426 -24.63 -7.67 -26.47
CA VAL A 426 -25.75 -7.88 -25.53
C VAL A 426 -25.28 -7.57 -24.10
N PRO A 427 -25.99 -6.70 -23.35
CA PRO A 427 -25.70 -6.49 -21.93
C PRO A 427 -26.08 -7.73 -21.12
N PRO A 428 -25.32 -8.05 -20.05
CA PRO A 428 -25.71 -9.10 -19.12
C PRO A 428 -26.97 -8.70 -18.35
N THR A 429 -27.79 -9.69 -18.02
CA THR A 429 -28.97 -9.54 -17.13
C THR A 429 -28.55 -9.42 -15.66
N GLU A 430 -29.49 -9.06 -14.78
CA GLU A 430 -29.21 -9.05 -13.34
C GLU A 430 -28.92 -10.47 -12.82
N GLU A 431 -29.59 -11.49 -13.38
CA GLU A 431 -29.33 -12.90 -13.08
C GLU A 431 -27.91 -13.31 -13.49
N ASP A 432 -27.44 -12.88 -14.68
CA ASP A 432 -26.07 -13.15 -15.13
C ASP A 432 -25.04 -12.51 -14.18
N ILE A 433 -25.26 -11.25 -13.77
CA ILE A 433 -24.36 -10.57 -12.83
C ILE A 433 -24.43 -11.23 -11.45
N ALA A 434 -25.60 -11.63 -10.97
CA ALA A 434 -25.72 -12.32 -9.70
C ALA A 434 -25.00 -13.69 -9.70
N ALA A 435 -25.09 -14.44 -10.81
CA ALA A 435 -24.45 -15.75 -10.94
C ALA A 435 -22.92 -15.67 -11.09
N ALA A 436 -22.39 -14.57 -11.64
CA ALA A 436 -20.96 -14.41 -11.86
C ALA A 436 -20.17 -14.01 -10.59
N PHE A 437 -20.82 -13.75 -9.47
CA PHE A 437 -20.16 -13.37 -8.23
C PHE A 437 -20.66 -14.23 -7.06
N ASP A 438 -19.76 -14.61 -6.16
CA ASP A 438 -20.19 -15.28 -4.94
C ASP A 438 -20.87 -14.31 -3.94
N ALA A 439 -21.32 -14.88 -2.82
CA ALA A 439 -22.00 -14.12 -1.77
C ALA A 439 -21.09 -13.08 -1.07
N ARG A 440 -19.77 -13.15 -1.26
CA ARG A 440 -18.78 -12.17 -0.78
C ARG A 440 -18.31 -11.21 -1.88
N GLY A 441 -18.87 -11.31 -3.08
CA GLY A 441 -18.58 -10.42 -4.19
C GLY A 441 -17.31 -10.76 -4.94
N ASN A 442 -16.78 -11.97 -4.78
CA ASN A 442 -15.65 -12.42 -5.59
C ASN A 442 -16.15 -12.89 -6.96
N LEU A 443 -15.49 -12.47 -8.04
CA LEU A 443 -15.84 -12.89 -9.40
C LEU A 443 -15.56 -14.39 -9.61
N LEU A 444 -16.51 -15.15 -10.17
CA LEU A 444 -16.43 -16.59 -10.38
C LEU A 444 -16.07 -16.96 -11.83
N GLU A 445 -16.31 -16.07 -12.79
CA GLU A 445 -15.97 -16.26 -14.20
C GLU A 445 -15.30 -14.98 -14.73
N LEU A 446 -14.04 -15.09 -15.14
CA LEU A 446 -13.27 -13.96 -15.65
C LEU A 446 -13.76 -13.52 -17.04
N ASP A 447 -14.03 -14.51 -17.89
CA ASP A 447 -14.54 -14.43 -19.27
C ASP A 447 -14.90 -15.86 -19.72
N PRO A 448 -15.60 -16.04 -20.88
CA PRO A 448 -16.16 -17.34 -21.27
C PRO A 448 -15.16 -18.50 -21.14
N GLY A 449 -15.48 -19.46 -20.26
CA GLY A 449 -14.67 -20.68 -20.05
C GLY A 449 -13.45 -20.51 -19.13
N ARG A 450 -13.22 -19.33 -18.55
CA ARG A 450 -12.17 -19.08 -17.55
C ARG A 450 -12.74 -18.85 -16.16
N PHE A 451 -12.81 -19.91 -15.37
CA PHE A 451 -13.38 -19.89 -14.02
C PHE A 451 -12.35 -19.57 -12.94
N LEU A 452 -12.83 -18.93 -11.87
CA LEU A 452 -12.05 -18.47 -10.72
C LEU A 452 -12.54 -19.19 -9.46
N THR A 453 -11.62 -19.73 -8.66
CA THR A 453 -11.94 -20.26 -7.32
C THR A 453 -11.29 -19.42 -6.24
N TRP A 454 -11.95 -19.31 -5.09
CA TRP A 454 -11.54 -18.46 -3.98
C TRP A 454 -11.45 -19.26 -2.70
N ASP A 455 -10.38 -19.06 -1.94
CA ASP A 455 -10.24 -19.69 -0.63
C ASP A 455 -11.20 -19.09 0.41
N LEU A 456 -11.17 -19.61 1.63
CA LEU A 456 -12.02 -19.16 2.74
C LEU A 456 -11.67 -17.75 3.22
N ARG A 457 -10.52 -17.21 2.84
CA ARG A 457 -10.06 -15.84 3.15
C ARG A 457 -10.41 -14.83 2.05
N ASN A 458 -11.14 -15.26 1.02
CA ASN A 458 -11.47 -14.46 -0.15
C ASN A 458 -10.22 -14.03 -0.95
N GLN A 459 -9.21 -14.90 -0.99
CA GLN A 459 -8.03 -14.77 -1.86
C GLN A 459 -8.20 -15.68 -3.08
N LEU A 460 -7.68 -15.26 -4.23
CA LEU A 460 -7.81 -16.03 -5.47
C LEU A 460 -7.01 -17.32 -5.34
N GLN A 461 -7.68 -18.46 -5.35
CA GLN A 461 -7.05 -19.77 -5.17
C GLN A 461 -6.62 -20.36 -6.51
N SER A 462 -7.49 -20.31 -7.54
CA SER A 462 -7.10 -20.78 -8.87
C SER A 462 -7.85 -20.10 -10.01
N VAL A 463 -7.25 -20.14 -11.19
CA VAL A 463 -7.86 -19.80 -12.48
C VAL A 463 -7.74 -21.00 -13.41
N SER A 464 -8.85 -21.46 -13.98
CA SER A 464 -8.86 -22.57 -14.95
C SER A 464 -9.03 -22.04 -16.37
N PRO A 465 -7.96 -21.91 -17.18
CA PRO A 465 -8.02 -21.33 -18.53
C PRO A 465 -8.75 -22.18 -19.58
N VAL A 466 -8.83 -23.50 -19.42
CA VAL A 466 -9.51 -24.42 -20.37
C VAL A 466 -10.17 -25.55 -19.58
N GLU A 467 -11.49 -25.67 -19.69
CA GLU A 467 -12.25 -26.84 -19.21
C GLU A 467 -12.26 -27.93 -20.29
N ARG A 468 -12.00 -29.19 -19.91
CA ARG A 468 -12.07 -30.35 -20.82
C ARG A 468 -13.19 -31.31 -20.39
N ASP A 469 -14.03 -31.74 -21.33
CA ASP A 469 -15.16 -32.65 -21.08
C ASP A 469 -14.76 -34.01 -20.48
N SER A 470 -13.50 -34.43 -20.70
CA SER A 470 -12.91 -35.58 -20.01
C SER A 470 -11.40 -35.36 -19.80
N GLY A 471 -10.97 -35.16 -18.54
CA GLY A 471 -9.57 -34.95 -18.18
C GLY A 471 -9.38 -33.92 -17.08
N ARG A 472 -8.12 -33.67 -16.69
CA ARG A 472 -7.76 -32.54 -15.81
C ARG A 472 -7.76 -31.24 -16.64
N ASN A 473 -8.15 -30.13 -16.02
CA ASN A 473 -8.09 -28.81 -16.65
C ASN A 473 -6.67 -28.27 -16.63
N ASP A 474 -6.38 -27.35 -17.54
CA ASP A 474 -5.25 -26.46 -17.34
C ASP A 474 -5.60 -25.52 -16.18
N CYS A 475 -4.65 -25.23 -15.29
CA CYS A 475 -4.92 -24.39 -14.11
C CYS A 475 -3.69 -23.55 -13.72
N GLU A 476 -3.94 -22.37 -13.17
CA GLU A 476 -2.97 -21.60 -12.40
C GLU A 476 -3.48 -21.49 -10.96
N HIS A 477 -2.74 -22.04 -10.00
CA HIS A 477 -3.09 -22.15 -8.59
C HIS A 477 -2.14 -21.29 -7.73
N TYR A 478 -2.64 -20.72 -6.65
CA TYR A 478 -1.88 -19.81 -5.79
C TYR A 478 -2.01 -20.19 -4.32
N LEU A 479 -0.91 -20.08 -3.57
CA LEU A 479 -0.89 -20.19 -2.11
C LEU A 479 -0.30 -18.94 -1.47
N TYR A 480 -0.81 -18.63 -0.29
CA TYR A 480 -0.51 -17.42 0.46
C TYR A 480 0.10 -17.75 1.83
N ASP A 481 0.91 -16.85 2.37
CA ASP A 481 1.33 -16.88 3.77
C ASP A 481 0.19 -16.42 4.70
N GLY A 482 0.43 -16.44 6.01
CA GLY A 482 -0.58 -16.00 6.98
C GLY A 482 -0.87 -14.50 6.93
N GLY A 483 0.02 -13.68 6.36
CA GLY A 483 -0.23 -12.27 6.06
C GLY A 483 -1.06 -12.04 4.80
N GLY A 484 -1.41 -13.11 4.09
CA GLY A 484 -2.16 -13.07 2.84
C GLY A 484 -1.35 -12.67 1.61
N GLN A 485 -0.01 -12.72 1.67
CA GLN A 485 0.86 -12.49 0.52
C GLN A 485 1.14 -13.79 -0.23
N ARG A 486 1.17 -13.72 -1.56
CA ARG A 486 1.40 -14.88 -2.41
C ARG A 486 2.84 -15.36 -2.25
N VAL A 487 3.00 -16.61 -1.82
CA VAL A 487 4.31 -17.25 -1.65
C VAL A 487 4.55 -18.36 -2.68
N ARG A 488 3.50 -18.86 -3.33
CA ARG A 488 3.61 -19.91 -4.36
C ARG A 488 2.62 -19.69 -5.49
N LYS A 489 3.06 -19.90 -6.73
CA LYS A 489 2.23 -19.93 -7.95
C LYS A 489 2.57 -21.18 -8.74
N ILE A 490 1.57 -21.97 -9.11
CA ILE A 490 1.75 -23.24 -9.81
C ILE A 490 0.85 -23.22 -11.05
N ARG A 491 1.44 -23.35 -12.23
CA ARG A 491 0.73 -23.49 -13.49
C ARG A 491 0.85 -24.93 -13.98
N SER A 492 -0.29 -25.59 -14.19
CA SER A 492 -0.35 -26.94 -14.75
C SER A 492 -1.05 -26.92 -16.11
N LEU A 493 -0.39 -27.45 -17.13
CA LEU A 493 -0.90 -27.63 -18.48
C LEU A 493 -1.00 -29.13 -18.78
N GLN A 494 -2.17 -29.60 -19.19
CA GLN A 494 -2.33 -30.99 -19.62
C GLN A 494 -2.02 -31.09 -21.12
N THR A 495 -1.03 -31.89 -21.46
CA THR A 495 -0.76 -32.31 -22.84
C THR A 495 -1.28 -33.73 -23.07
N ASN A 496 -1.38 -34.18 -24.32
CA ASN A 496 -1.84 -35.54 -24.66
C ASN A 496 -0.97 -36.66 -24.03
N ALA A 497 0.26 -36.36 -23.61
CA ALA A 497 1.22 -37.34 -23.10
C ALA A 497 1.56 -37.17 -21.61
N ARG A 498 1.53 -35.94 -21.06
CA ARG A 498 1.91 -35.64 -19.67
C ARG A 498 1.33 -34.32 -19.16
N THR A 499 1.29 -34.14 -17.84
CA THR A 499 1.11 -32.83 -17.20
C THR A 499 2.44 -32.09 -17.18
N VAL A 500 2.46 -30.88 -17.74
CA VAL A 500 3.58 -29.94 -17.61
C VAL A 500 3.25 -28.96 -16.50
N THR A 501 4.16 -28.80 -15.54
CA THR A 501 4.01 -27.93 -14.39
C THR A 501 5.15 -26.93 -14.34
N ALA A 502 4.79 -25.65 -14.28
CA ALA A 502 5.70 -24.56 -13.98
C ALA A 502 5.36 -23.99 -12.60
N GLU A 503 6.36 -23.84 -11.74
CA GLU A 503 6.19 -23.36 -10.37
C GLU A 503 7.06 -22.11 -10.14
N VAL A 504 6.50 -21.14 -9.40
CA VAL A 504 7.22 -19.99 -8.87
C VAL A 504 7.05 -19.97 -7.36
N ARG A 505 8.17 -19.96 -6.64
CA ARG A 505 8.23 -19.74 -5.18
C ARG A 505 8.79 -18.35 -4.92
N TYR A 506 8.05 -17.54 -4.18
CA TYR A 506 8.44 -16.18 -3.83
C TYR A 506 9.09 -16.18 -2.46
N LEU A 507 10.34 -15.73 -2.41
CA LEU A 507 11.17 -15.61 -1.22
C LEU A 507 11.70 -14.17 -1.13
N PRO A 508 12.16 -13.73 0.05
CA PRO A 508 12.74 -12.39 0.18
C PRO A 508 13.94 -12.18 -0.75
N GLY A 509 13.78 -11.26 -1.70
CA GLY A 509 14.81 -10.92 -2.70
C GLY A 509 15.02 -11.97 -3.80
N LEU A 510 14.19 -13.02 -3.87
CA LEU A 510 14.43 -14.15 -4.75
C LEU A 510 13.13 -14.82 -5.21
N GLU A 511 13.05 -15.14 -6.51
CA GLU A 511 12.05 -16.07 -7.03
C GLU A 511 12.75 -17.34 -7.51
N LEU A 512 12.27 -18.51 -7.07
CA LEU A 512 12.69 -19.80 -7.59
C LEU A 512 11.66 -20.25 -8.62
N ARG A 513 12.07 -20.39 -9.87
CA ARG A 513 11.23 -20.76 -11.00
C ARG A 513 11.67 -22.12 -11.53
N THR A 514 10.75 -23.06 -11.63
CA THR A 514 11.00 -24.39 -12.21
C THR A 514 9.94 -24.74 -13.23
N ASP A 515 10.33 -25.38 -14.32
CA ASP A 515 9.42 -25.90 -15.35
C ASP A 515 9.82 -27.33 -15.70
N ASN A 516 8.98 -28.31 -15.34
CA ASN A 516 9.27 -29.72 -15.59
C ASN A 516 9.09 -30.14 -17.07
N GLY A 517 8.44 -29.28 -17.86
CA GLY A 517 8.23 -29.47 -19.30
C GLY A 517 9.51 -29.22 -20.07
N THR A 518 10.18 -28.11 -19.76
CA THR A 518 11.45 -27.69 -20.37
C THR A 518 12.69 -28.20 -19.61
N GLY A 519 12.54 -28.53 -18.33
CA GLY A 519 13.65 -28.83 -17.42
C GLY A 519 14.34 -27.57 -16.89
N GLU A 520 13.75 -26.39 -17.11
CA GLU A 520 14.31 -25.12 -16.65
C GLU A 520 14.27 -25.02 -15.13
N VAL A 521 15.40 -24.60 -14.56
CA VAL A 521 15.55 -24.17 -13.17
C VAL A 521 16.23 -22.80 -13.20
N LEU A 522 15.46 -21.77 -12.85
CA LEU A 522 15.82 -20.36 -12.93
C LEU A 522 15.63 -19.69 -11.56
N HIS A 523 16.66 -19.01 -11.09
CA HIS A 523 16.62 -18.08 -9.99
C HIS A 523 16.46 -16.66 -10.55
N VAL A 524 15.44 -15.94 -10.10
CA VAL A 524 15.31 -14.52 -10.37
C VAL A 524 15.61 -13.74 -9.11
N ILE A 525 16.82 -13.22 -9.04
CA ILE A 525 17.31 -12.45 -7.88
C ILE A 525 16.83 -11.02 -8.07
N THR A 526 16.13 -10.48 -7.08
CA THR A 526 15.59 -9.11 -7.12
C THR A 526 16.37 -8.25 -6.13
N ALA A 527 17.06 -7.24 -6.64
CA ALA A 527 17.89 -6.35 -5.86
C ALA A 527 17.48 -4.89 -6.03
N GLN A 528 17.39 -4.17 -4.91
CA GLN A 528 17.00 -2.76 -4.92
C GLN A 528 18.23 -1.86 -5.18
N ALA A 529 18.07 -0.92 -6.10
CA ALA A 529 19.13 -0.02 -6.54
C ALA A 529 18.59 1.41 -6.74
N GLY A 530 18.18 2.05 -5.64
CA GLY A 530 17.63 3.41 -5.67
C GLY A 530 16.33 3.51 -6.48
N LEU A 531 16.32 4.26 -7.59
CA LEU A 531 15.21 4.41 -8.53
C LEU A 531 14.99 3.15 -9.39
N ASN A 532 15.93 2.22 -9.39
CA ASN A 532 15.87 0.98 -10.16
C ASN A 532 15.61 -0.22 -9.26
N THR A 533 14.88 -1.18 -9.80
CA THR A 533 14.91 -2.58 -9.32
C THR A 533 15.69 -3.38 -10.37
N VAL A 534 16.75 -4.05 -9.93
CA VAL A 534 17.59 -4.89 -10.78
C VAL A 534 17.16 -6.34 -10.60
N ARG A 535 16.83 -7.02 -11.70
CA ARG A 535 16.56 -8.46 -11.70
C ARG A 535 17.71 -9.18 -12.36
N VAL A 536 18.28 -10.17 -11.69
CA VAL A 536 19.32 -11.05 -12.26
C VAL A 536 18.70 -12.40 -12.58
N LEU A 537 18.81 -12.82 -13.84
CA LEU A 537 18.38 -14.13 -14.29
C LEU A 537 19.56 -15.10 -14.19
N HIS A 538 19.49 -16.03 -13.24
CA HIS A 538 20.50 -17.05 -13.00
C HIS A 538 19.91 -18.44 -13.19
N TRP A 539 20.34 -19.16 -14.22
CA TRP A 539 19.94 -20.55 -14.44
C TRP A 539 20.89 -21.50 -13.70
N GLU A 540 20.33 -22.42 -12.91
CA GLU A 540 21.06 -23.61 -12.46
C GLU A 540 21.13 -24.66 -13.57
N SER A 541 20.11 -24.65 -14.44
CA SER A 541 20.07 -25.41 -15.70
C SER A 541 20.83 -24.69 -16.83
N ALA A 542 20.87 -25.27 -18.04
CA ALA A 542 21.46 -24.57 -19.18
C ALA A 542 20.59 -23.36 -19.59
N PRO A 543 21.15 -22.14 -19.72
CA PRO A 543 20.38 -20.97 -20.13
C PRO A 543 19.95 -21.06 -21.60
N PRO A 544 18.77 -20.52 -21.97
CA PRO A 544 18.24 -20.63 -23.33
C PRO A 544 19.03 -19.87 -24.40
N SER A 545 19.70 -18.77 -24.02
CA SER A 545 20.47 -17.90 -24.93
C SER A 545 21.99 -17.97 -24.71
N GLY A 546 22.48 -18.95 -23.93
CA GLY A 546 23.91 -19.16 -23.65
C GLY A 546 24.55 -18.16 -22.69
N VAL A 547 23.87 -17.06 -22.34
CA VAL A 547 24.31 -16.09 -21.32
C VAL A 547 23.59 -16.39 -20.00
N ASN A 548 24.36 -16.61 -18.94
CA ASN A 548 23.85 -16.76 -17.57
C ASN A 548 24.15 -15.48 -16.77
N ASP A 549 23.51 -15.31 -15.60
CA ASP A 549 23.68 -14.15 -14.71
C ASP A 549 23.30 -12.81 -15.36
N GLN A 550 22.33 -12.80 -16.28
CA GLN A 550 21.93 -11.59 -17.01
C GLN A 550 21.27 -10.59 -16.06
N CYS A 551 21.86 -9.40 -15.92
CA CYS A 551 21.29 -8.29 -15.15
C CYS A 551 20.31 -7.48 -15.99
N ARG A 552 19.14 -7.18 -15.43
CA ARG A 552 18.07 -6.39 -16.07
C ARG A 552 17.73 -5.19 -15.21
N TYR A 553 18.16 -4.01 -15.66
CA TYR A 553 17.83 -2.72 -15.06
C TYR A 553 16.52 -2.21 -15.64
N THR A 554 15.65 -1.63 -14.81
CA THR A 554 14.32 -1.20 -15.23
C THR A 554 14.13 0.31 -15.06
N LEU A 555 13.85 1.01 -16.17
CA LEU A 555 13.39 2.39 -16.14
C LEU A 555 11.86 2.45 -16.04
N VAL A 556 11.36 3.32 -15.17
CA VAL A 556 9.94 3.42 -14.82
C VAL A 556 9.36 4.81 -15.05
N ASP A 557 8.04 4.89 -15.24
CA ASP A 557 7.31 6.16 -15.21
C ASP A 557 6.92 6.59 -13.77
N ARG A 558 6.12 7.67 -13.62
CA ARG A 558 5.62 8.13 -12.30
C ARG A 558 4.83 7.04 -11.56
N LEU A 559 4.11 6.19 -12.27
CA LEU A 559 3.28 5.13 -11.68
C LEU A 559 4.10 3.91 -11.27
N ASN A 560 5.42 3.95 -11.49
CA ASN A 560 6.33 2.82 -11.36
C ASN A 560 6.12 1.74 -12.44
N SER A 561 5.48 2.06 -13.56
CA SER A 561 5.31 1.12 -14.67
C SER A 561 6.63 0.89 -15.40
N CYS A 562 6.98 -0.37 -15.68
CA CYS A 562 8.25 -0.78 -16.29
C CYS A 562 8.28 -0.48 -17.81
N THR A 563 8.72 0.74 -18.15
CA THR A 563 8.73 1.27 -19.52
C THR A 563 9.88 0.78 -20.38
N VAL A 564 11.09 0.62 -19.82
CA VAL A 564 12.28 0.15 -20.54
C VAL A 564 13.06 -0.83 -19.66
N GLU A 565 13.47 -1.97 -20.23
CA GLU A 565 14.45 -2.87 -19.61
C GLU A 565 15.79 -2.78 -20.33
N LEU A 566 16.87 -2.76 -19.55
CA LEU A 566 18.23 -2.59 -20.02
C LEU A 566 19.13 -3.71 -19.51
N THR A 567 20.13 -4.09 -20.31
CA THR A 567 21.24 -4.96 -19.91
C THR A 567 22.24 -4.26 -18.98
N ASP A 568 23.27 -4.98 -18.56
CA ASP A 568 24.42 -4.48 -17.79
C ASP A 568 25.31 -3.49 -18.57
N ASP A 569 25.30 -3.55 -19.90
CA ASP A 569 25.95 -2.56 -20.79
C ASP A 569 24.98 -1.49 -21.33
N ALA A 570 23.81 -1.35 -20.69
CA ALA A 570 22.78 -0.35 -20.99
C ALA A 570 22.14 -0.47 -22.39
N GLN A 571 22.22 -1.64 -23.03
CA GLN A 571 21.47 -1.96 -24.24
C GLN A 571 20.01 -2.22 -23.90
N ILE A 572 19.10 -1.81 -24.80
CA ILE A 572 17.66 -2.00 -24.61
C ILE A 572 17.32 -3.48 -24.84
N ILE A 573 16.68 -4.10 -23.85
CA ILE A 573 16.09 -5.44 -23.95
C ILE A 573 14.65 -5.33 -24.44
N SER A 574 13.86 -4.49 -23.77
CA SER A 574 12.44 -4.31 -24.08
C SER A 574 11.97 -2.89 -23.81
N GLN A 575 10.91 -2.48 -24.52
CA GLN A 575 10.17 -1.25 -24.29
C GLN A 575 8.68 -1.54 -24.28
N GLU A 576 7.94 -0.91 -23.37
CA GLU A 576 6.50 -1.11 -23.20
C GLU A 576 5.79 0.21 -22.89
N VAL A 577 4.67 0.43 -23.57
CA VAL A 577 3.77 1.57 -23.38
C VAL A 577 2.41 1.04 -23.01
N PHE A 578 1.78 1.67 -22.03
CA PHE A 578 0.49 1.24 -21.47
C PHE A 578 -0.62 2.24 -21.82
N TYR A 579 -1.83 1.73 -22.01
CA TYR A 579 -3.04 2.53 -21.85
C TYR A 579 -3.20 2.93 -20.38
N PRO A 580 -3.99 3.98 -20.08
CA PRO A 580 -4.11 4.52 -18.73
C PRO A 580 -4.45 3.51 -17.64
N PHE A 581 -5.25 2.49 -17.97
CA PHE A 581 -5.66 1.46 -17.00
C PHE A 581 -4.83 0.17 -17.07
N GLY A 582 -3.67 0.18 -17.73
CA GLY A 582 -2.64 -0.86 -17.61
C GLY A 582 -2.67 -2.00 -18.63
N GLU A 583 -3.56 -1.96 -19.62
CA GLU A 583 -3.40 -2.78 -20.83
C GLU A 583 -2.20 -2.25 -21.65
N THR A 584 -1.45 -3.15 -22.28
CA THR A 584 -0.30 -2.79 -23.13
C THR A 584 -0.79 -2.18 -24.45
N ALA A 585 -0.41 -0.93 -24.72
CA ALA A 585 -0.70 -0.22 -25.97
C ALA A 585 0.33 -0.52 -27.05
N TRP A 586 1.60 -0.63 -26.66
CA TRP A 586 2.69 -0.99 -27.56
C TRP A 586 3.79 -1.73 -26.81
N PHE A 587 4.44 -2.68 -27.47
CA PHE A 587 5.50 -3.49 -26.90
C PHE A 587 6.51 -3.88 -27.96
N ALA A 588 7.80 -3.72 -27.65
CA ALA A 588 8.89 -4.17 -28.49
C ALA A 588 10.04 -4.72 -27.65
N GLY A 589 10.88 -5.52 -28.29
CA GLY A 589 12.15 -5.97 -27.72
C GLY A 589 13.05 -6.56 -28.78
N THR A 590 14.29 -6.85 -28.39
CA THR A 590 15.36 -7.29 -29.29
C THR A 590 15.27 -8.77 -29.62
N ASP A 591 14.89 -9.61 -28.66
CA ASP A 591 14.73 -11.05 -28.80
C ASP A 591 13.45 -11.53 -28.11
N VAL A 592 12.73 -12.46 -28.75
CA VAL A 592 11.56 -13.15 -28.17
C VAL A 592 11.91 -13.83 -26.84
N ILE A 593 13.10 -14.44 -26.76
CA ILE A 593 13.57 -15.17 -25.57
C ILE A 593 13.77 -14.21 -24.41
N ASP A 594 14.54 -13.14 -24.59
CA ASP A 594 14.80 -12.16 -23.52
C ASP A 594 13.49 -11.52 -23.03
N VAL A 595 12.58 -11.22 -23.95
CA VAL A 595 11.32 -10.56 -23.62
C VAL A 595 10.35 -11.47 -22.85
N ALA A 596 10.48 -12.80 -22.99
CA ALA A 596 9.64 -13.78 -22.29
C ALA A 596 9.83 -13.73 -20.75
N TYR A 597 11.00 -13.31 -20.27
CA TYR A 597 11.29 -13.22 -18.83
C TYR A 597 10.85 -11.89 -18.17
N LYS A 598 10.22 -10.98 -18.94
CA LYS A 598 9.63 -9.75 -18.39
C LYS A 598 8.29 -10.03 -17.70
N THR A 599 8.33 -10.09 -16.37
CA THR A 599 7.13 -10.36 -15.55
C THR A 599 6.56 -9.13 -14.86
N LEU A 600 7.40 -8.19 -14.42
CA LEU A 600 6.95 -6.91 -13.86
C LEU A 600 6.64 -5.92 -15.00
N ARG A 601 5.47 -5.28 -14.93
CA ARG A 601 4.97 -4.40 -16.00
C ARG A 601 4.29 -3.14 -15.45
N TYR A 602 2.97 -3.01 -15.58
CA TYR A 602 2.21 -1.84 -15.15
C TYR A 602 2.27 -1.67 -13.62
N SER A 603 2.53 -0.44 -13.17
CA SER A 603 2.69 -0.09 -11.74
C SER A 603 3.70 -0.96 -10.96
N GLY A 604 4.69 -1.53 -11.65
CA GLY A 604 5.69 -2.42 -11.07
C GLY A 604 5.12 -3.74 -10.57
N LYS A 605 3.93 -4.14 -11.04
CA LYS A 605 3.24 -5.37 -10.63
C LYS A 605 3.49 -6.51 -11.59
N GLU A 606 3.51 -7.73 -11.05
CA GLU A 606 3.63 -8.94 -11.85
C GLU A 606 2.34 -9.15 -12.64
N ARG A 607 2.49 -9.35 -13.95
CA ARG A 607 1.40 -9.80 -14.82
C ARG A 607 1.50 -11.32 -15.00
N ASP A 608 0.52 -12.03 -14.46
CA ASP A 608 0.47 -13.49 -14.53
C ASP A 608 0.10 -14.00 -15.94
N ALA A 609 0.21 -15.31 -16.16
CA ALA A 609 -0.15 -15.92 -17.45
C ALA A 609 -1.66 -15.76 -17.75
N THR A 610 -2.47 -15.68 -16.69
CA THR A 610 -3.90 -15.32 -16.74
C THR A 610 -4.17 -13.89 -17.22
N ARG A 611 -3.12 -13.08 -17.37
CA ARG A 611 -3.09 -11.65 -17.71
C ARG A 611 -3.53 -10.71 -16.57
N LEU A 612 -3.87 -11.28 -15.41
CA LEU A 612 -4.17 -10.52 -14.20
C LEU A 612 -2.90 -9.88 -13.64
N TYR A 613 -3.05 -8.72 -13.01
CA TYR A 613 -1.97 -8.12 -12.22
C TYR A 613 -2.14 -8.48 -10.75
N TYR A 614 -1.11 -9.08 -10.15
CA TYR A 614 -1.09 -9.35 -8.72
C TYR A 614 -0.59 -8.12 -7.96
N TYR A 615 -1.44 -7.54 -7.11
CA TYR A 615 -1.09 -6.37 -6.31
C TYR A 615 -0.71 -6.70 -4.87
N GLY A 616 -1.02 -7.91 -4.37
CA GLY A 616 -0.87 -8.26 -2.96
C GLY A 616 -2.15 -8.89 -2.43
N PHE A 617 -3.08 -8.05 -1.96
CA PHE A 617 -4.37 -8.48 -1.40
C PHE A 617 -5.46 -8.65 -2.47
N ARG A 618 -5.26 -8.10 -3.67
CA ARG A 618 -6.20 -8.20 -4.79
C ARG A 618 -5.50 -8.47 -6.11
N TYR A 619 -6.27 -9.01 -7.04
CA TYR A 619 -5.90 -9.13 -8.45
C TYR A 619 -6.68 -8.10 -9.27
N TYR A 620 -5.95 -7.38 -10.11
CA TYR A 620 -6.49 -6.33 -10.97
C TYR A 620 -6.69 -6.86 -12.40
N VAL A 621 -7.84 -6.51 -12.99
CA VAL A 621 -8.19 -6.85 -14.36
C VAL A 621 -8.05 -5.59 -15.23
N PRO A 622 -6.92 -5.38 -15.93
CA PRO A 622 -6.66 -4.14 -16.64
C PRO A 622 -7.69 -3.89 -17.76
N TRP A 623 -8.22 -4.96 -18.33
CA TRP A 623 -9.21 -4.89 -19.40
C TRP A 623 -10.65 -4.74 -18.86
N LEU A 624 -10.93 -4.92 -17.57
CA LEU A 624 -12.24 -4.55 -16.98
C LEU A 624 -12.15 -3.27 -16.15
N PHE A 625 -10.94 -2.72 -16.01
CA PHE A 625 -10.64 -1.47 -15.32
C PHE A 625 -11.03 -1.50 -13.83
N ARG A 626 -10.98 -2.69 -13.23
CA ARG A 626 -11.46 -2.95 -11.86
C ARG A 626 -10.80 -4.16 -11.22
N TRP A 627 -10.98 -4.26 -9.90
CA TRP A 627 -10.56 -5.39 -9.09
C TRP A 627 -11.47 -6.62 -9.26
N LEU A 628 -10.93 -7.83 -9.07
CA LEU A 628 -11.70 -9.09 -9.12
C LEU A 628 -12.64 -9.30 -7.93
N ASN A 629 -12.24 -8.79 -6.77
CA ASN A 629 -12.95 -8.92 -5.51
C ASN A 629 -13.10 -7.55 -4.83
N PRO A 630 -14.08 -7.40 -3.92
CA PRO A 630 -14.27 -6.14 -3.21
C PRO A 630 -13.06 -5.83 -2.35
N ASP A 631 -12.76 -4.56 -2.16
CA ASP A 631 -11.68 -4.09 -1.32
C ASP A 631 -11.73 -4.72 0.08
N PRO A 632 -10.72 -5.54 0.46
CA PRO A 632 -10.61 -6.06 1.81
C PRO A 632 -10.59 -4.91 2.80
N ALA A 633 -10.04 -3.73 2.43
CA ALA A 633 -9.97 -2.50 3.20
C ALA A 633 -11.34 -1.90 3.56
N GLY A 634 -12.41 -2.25 2.86
CA GLY A 634 -13.73 -1.68 3.05
C GLY A 634 -13.81 -0.26 2.50
N ASP A 635 -14.49 0.65 3.21
CA ASP A 635 -14.83 1.99 2.71
C ASP A 635 -13.69 3.02 2.80
N VAL A 636 -12.43 2.57 2.82
CA VAL A 636 -11.23 3.43 2.92
C VAL A 636 -11.12 4.34 1.70
N ASP A 637 -11.30 3.79 0.51
CA ASP A 637 -11.21 4.52 -0.75
C ASP A 637 -12.55 5.01 -1.30
N GLY A 638 -13.66 4.61 -0.67
CA GLY A 638 -15.02 4.99 -1.04
C GLY A 638 -16.01 3.83 -0.93
N LEU A 639 -17.26 4.08 -1.32
CA LEU A 639 -18.35 3.08 -1.27
C LEU A 639 -18.40 2.14 -2.48
N ASN A 640 -17.50 2.32 -3.45
CA ASN A 640 -17.33 1.41 -4.58
C ASN A 640 -16.09 0.55 -4.34
N PHE A 641 -16.31 -0.70 -3.93
CA PHE A 641 -15.23 -1.60 -3.52
C PHE A 641 -14.45 -2.22 -4.68
N TYR A 642 -14.85 -1.95 -5.94
CA TYR A 642 -14.19 -2.47 -7.14
C TYR A 642 -13.44 -1.39 -7.93
N ALA A 643 -13.56 -0.12 -7.55
CA ALA A 643 -12.96 0.99 -8.28
C ALA A 643 -11.43 0.93 -8.22
N MET A 644 -10.79 1.05 -9.38
CA MET A 644 -9.34 1.16 -9.48
C MET A 644 -8.92 2.61 -9.24
N VAL A 645 -8.24 2.88 -8.13
CA VAL A 645 -7.67 4.18 -7.73
C VAL A 645 -8.58 5.38 -8.07
N ILE A 646 -9.84 5.28 -7.64
CA ILE A 646 -10.90 6.29 -7.86
C ILE A 646 -11.03 6.78 -9.31
N ASN A 647 -10.80 5.90 -10.28
CA ASN A 647 -10.86 6.17 -11.72
C ASN A 647 -9.87 7.23 -12.20
N ASN A 648 -8.74 7.42 -11.50
CA ASN A 648 -7.66 8.32 -11.90
C ASN A 648 -6.30 7.62 -11.86
N PRO A 649 -6.08 6.65 -12.78
CA PRO A 649 -4.88 5.81 -12.77
C PRO A 649 -3.62 6.53 -13.21
N MET A 650 -3.74 7.70 -13.84
CA MET A 650 -2.57 8.50 -14.24
C MET A 650 -1.99 9.32 -13.08
N THR A 651 -2.75 9.50 -12.01
CA THR A 651 -2.38 10.34 -10.86
C THR A 651 -2.06 9.50 -9.63
N PHE A 652 -2.84 8.46 -9.37
CA PHE A 652 -2.72 7.64 -8.17
C PHE A 652 -2.28 6.22 -8.51
N SER A 653 -1.61 5.58 -7.54
CA SER A 653 -1.26 4.17 -7.57
C SER A 653 -1.76 3.47 -6.31
N ASP A 654 -1.98 2.16 -6.41
CA ASP A 654 -2.24 1.27 -5.28
C ASP A 654 -1.04 0.32 -5.13
N THR A 655 -0.43 0.29 -3.96
CA THR A 655 0.80 -0.49 -3.74
C THR A 655 0.55 -1.92 -3.32
N ASN A 656 -0.61 -2.25 -2.76
CA ASN A 656 -0.87 -3.58 -2.23
C ASN A 656 -2.27 -4.13 -2.54
N GLY A 657 -3.11 -3.36 -3.23
CA GLY A 657 -4.49 -3.69 -3.51
C GLY A 657 -5.42 -3.38 -2.33
N LEU A 658 -5.15 -2.37 -1.50
CA LEU A 658 -6.01 -1.97 -0.36
C LEU A 658 -6.34 -0.48 -0.28
N THR A 659 -5.44 0.38 -0.75
CA THR A 659 -5.64 1.82 -0.67
C THR A 659 -4.77 2.52 -1.70
N ARG A 660 -5.30 3.58 -2.29
CA ARG A 660 -4.47 4.53 -3.03
C ARG A 660 -3.50 5.25 -2.09
N ILE A 661 -2.33 5.64 -2.60
CA ILE A 661 -1.35 6.50 -1.89
C ILE A 661 -1.44 7.96 -2.39
N GLY A 662 -1.37 8.95 -1.47
CA GLY A 662 -1.28 10.40 -1.74
C GLY A 662 -1.26 11.28 -0.47
N ASN A 663 -0.94 12.58 -0.57
CA ASN A 663 -0.91 13.53 0.56
C ASN A 663 -2.30 14.09 0.94
N TYR A 664 -2.49 14.69 2.12
CA TYR A 664 -3.77 15.32 2.53
C TYR A 664 -3.56 16.78 2.97
N GLU A 665 -4.40 17.71 2.53
CA GLU A 665 -4.31 19.16 2.80
C GLU A 665 -5.62 19.78 3.30
N VAL A 666 -5.51 20.69 4.26
CA VAL A 666 -6.58 21.58 4.74
C VAL A 666 -6.20 23.03 4.45
N SER A 667 -7.00 23.76 3.67
CA SER A 667 -6.88 25.22 3.56
C SER A 667 -7.43 25.89 4.82
N VAL A 668 -6.68 26.78 5.46
CA VAL A 668 -7.06 27.39 6.75
C VAL A 668 -7.78 28.73 6.53
N GLY A 669 -9.11 28.69 6.44
CA GLY A 669 -9.99 29.85 6.35
C GLY A 669 -10.46 30.39 7.70
N LEU A 670 -11.41 31.33 7.70
CA LEU A 670 -11.96 31.94 8.92
C LEU A 670 -12.63 30.91 9.84
N LYS A 671 -13.30 29.90 9.25
CA LYS A 671 -13.95 28.80 9.97
C LYS A 671 -12.92 27.89 10.66
N GLU A 672 -11.84 27.56 9.98
CA GLU A 672 -10.77 26.71 10.48
C GLU A 672 -9.93 27.44 11.54
N LYS A 673 -9.75 28.76 11.41
CA LYS A 673 -9.17 29.62 12.47
C LYS A 673 -10.06 29.67 13.72
N VAL A 674 -11.39 29.69 13.55
CA VAL A 674 -12.34 29.57 14.67
C VAL A 674 -12.34 28.16 15.26
N ALA A 675 -12.28 27.11 14.44
CA ALA A 675 -12.17 25.72 14.88
C ALA A 675 -10.87 25.44 15.65
N LEU A 676 -9.73 26.00 15.21
CA LEU A 676 -8.45 25.96 15.93
C LEU A 676 -8.52 26.74 17.26
N LYS A 677 -9.26 27.86 17.31
CA LYS A 677 -9.54 28.57 18.57
C LYS A 677 -10.42 27.74 19.53
N LEU A 678 -11.47 27.11 19.01
CA LEU A 678 -12.36 26.21 19.76
C LEU A 678 -11.67 24.91 20.17
N ALA A 679 -10.63 24.49 19.44
CA ALA A 679 -9.88 23.29 19.77
C ALA A 679 -9.17 23.37 21.13
N LYS A 680 -9.02 24.55 21.73
CA LYS A 680 -8.69 24.72 23.16
C LYS A 680 -9.61 23.92 24.10
N LEU A 681 -10.83 23.61 23.65
CA LEU A 681 -11.83 22.85 24.39
C LEU A 681 -11.69 21.33 24.22
N LYS A 682 -10.88 20.85 23.26
CA LYS A 682 -10.58 19.41 23.18
C LYS A 682 -9.80 19.01 24.41
N LYS A 683 -10.23 17.93 25.05
CA LYS A 683 -9.58 17.35 26.22
C LYS A 683 -9.06 15.96 25.89
N ILE A 684 -8.09 15.52 26.67
CA ILE A 684 -7.71 14.12 26.72
C ILE A 684 -8.71 13.44 27.65
N SER A 685 -9.21 12.27 27.29
CA SER A 685 -10.05 11.47 28.19
C SER A 685 -9.17 10.43 28.89
N VAL A 686 -9.24 10.36 30.22
CA VAL A 686 -8.51 9.39 31.04
C VAL A 686 -9.49 8.34 31.57
N LEU A 687 -9.09 7.07 31.58
CA LEU A 687 -9.87 6.01 32.22
C LEU A 687 -9.92 6.22 33.73
N ASP A 688 -11.14 6.34 34.26
CA ASP A 688 -11.38 6.28 35.70
C ASP A 688 -11.51 4.82 36.13
N ASN A 689 -10.48 4.30 36.78
CA ASN A 689 -10.41 2.90 37.22
C ASN A 689 -11.53 2.52 38.22
N VAL A 690 -12.19 3.49 38.86
CA VAL A 690 -13.31 3.23 39.78
C VAL A 690 -14.61 3.03 39.02
N SER A 691 -14.87 3.83 37.99
CA SER A 691 -16.11 3.76 37.21
C SER A 691 -16.01 2.95 35.92
N GLY A 692 -14.80 2.58 35.51
CA GLY A 692 -14.53 1.92 34.23
C GLY A 692 -14.82 2.81 33.00
N LYS A 693 -15.07 4.11 33.19
CA LYS A 693 -15.43 5.06 32.12
C LYS A 693 -14.31 6.05 31.87
N TYR A 694 -14.14 6.43 30.61
CA TYR A 694 -13.25 7.54 30.24
C TYR A 694 -13.92 8.87 30.62
N LYS A 695 -13.18 9.74 31.29
CA LYS A 695 -13.60 11.09 31.66
C LYS A 695 -12.62 12.11 31.08
N ASP A 696 -13.17 13.17 30.49
CA ASP A 696 -12.37 14.27 29.97
C ASP A 696 -11.66 15.03 31.11
N THR A 697 -10.38 15.34 30.92
CA THR A 697 -9.57 16.04 31.92
C THR A 697 -8.78 17.21 31.32
N ASP A 698 -8.53 18.22 32.15
CA ASP A 698 -7.69 19.38 31.85
C ASP A 698 -6.25 19.22 32.38
N GLU A 699 -5.90 18.06 32.93
CA GLU A 699 -4.60 17.80 33.56
C GLU A 699 -3.41 17.87 32.61
N PHE A 700 -3.64 17.84 31.30
CA PHE A 700 -2.58 17.79 30.29
C PHE A 700 -2.46 19.10 29.52
N LYS A 701 -1.28 19.32 28.95
CA LYS A 701 -0.96 20.48 28.12
C LYS A 701 0.03 20.09 27.03
N VAL A 702 -0.13 20.67 25.84
CA VAL A 702 0.90 20.66 24.79
C VAL A 702 1.93 21.76 25.02
N VAL A 703 3.19 21.38 24.89
CA VAL A 703 4.36 22.21 25.10
C VAL A 703 5.25 22.12 23.88
N GLU A 704 5.73 23.25 23.39
CA GLU A 704 6.73 23.29 22.33
C GLU A 704 8.12 23.16 22.94
N VAL A 705 8.92 22.26 22.38
CA VAL A 705 10.28 21.93 22.84
C VAL A 705 11.15 23.19 22.77
N GLU A 706 11.97 23.43 23.81
CA GLU A 706 12.83 24.62 24.02
C GLU A 706 12.15 26.00 24.07
N SER A 707 10.86 26.11 23.76
CA SER A 707 10.19 27.41 23.57
C SER A 707 9.27 27.84 24.73
N ASP A 708 8.87 26.92 25.60
CA ASP A 708 8.01 27.23 26.76
C ASP A 708 8.84 27.41 28.03
N SER A 709 9.10 28.66 28.41
CA SER A 709 9.89 29.01 29.62
C SER A 709 9.29 28.50 30.93
N LYS A 710 8.02 28.09 30.94
CA LYS A 710 7.34 27.54 32.10
C LYS A 710 7.38 26.01 32.15
N TYR A 711 7.57 25.34 31.02
CA TYR A 711 7.61 23.87 30.88
C TYR A 711 8.78 23.52 29.95
N LEU A 712 10.02 23.81 30.38
CA LEU A 712 11.17 23.62 29.50
C LEU A 712 11.40 22.13 29.24
N VAL A 713 11.24 21.69 28.00
CA VAL A 713 11.52 20.33 27.52
C VAL A 713 12.76 20.40 26.64
N GLY A 714 13.78 19.61 26.97
CA GLY A 714 15.07 19.63 26.29
C GLY A 714 15.12 18.75 25.04
N ARG A 715 16.08 19.04 24.14
CA ARG A 715 16.36 18.25 22.93
C ARG A 715 16.66 16.79 23.26
N ASP A 716 17.51 16.55 24.25
CA ASP A 716 17.93 15.19 24.63
C ASP A 716 16.79 14.40 25.28
N GLU A 717 15.94 15.08 26.05
CA GLU A 717 14.74 14.47 26.64
C GLU A 717 13.79 13.95 25.55
N VAL A 718 13.63 14.70 24.45
CA VAL A 718 12.84 14.28 23.29
C VAL A 718 13.46 13.07 22.59
N LYS A 719 14.77 13.12 22.30
CA LYS A 719 15.51 12.01 21.66
C LYS A 719 15.38 10.73 22.49
N GLU A 720 15.53 10.81 23.81
CA GLU A 720 15.47 9.65 24.69
C GLU A 720 14.06 9.05 24.77
N ASN A 721 13.03 9.89 24.82
CA ASN A 721 11.64 9.41 24.79
C ASN A 721 11.29 8.75 23.45
N LEU A 722 11.76 9.28 22.32
CA LEU A 722 11.54 8.68 21.00
C LEU A 722 12.26 7.33 20.86
N LYS A 723 13.48 7.20 21.37
CA LYS A 723 14.17 5.90 21.46
C LYS A 723 13.36 4.89 22.28
N ARG A 724 12.88 5.31 23.46
CA ARG A 724 12.06 4.46 24.33
C ARG A 724 10.76 4.05 23.68
N TYR A 725 10.07 4.97 23.00
CA TYR A 725 8.82 4.68 22.30
C TYR A 725 9.06 3.69 21.16
N LYS A 726 10.09 3.92 20.33
CA LYS A 726 10.47 2.99 19.26
C LYS A 726 10.67 1.59 19.81
N ALA A 727 11.45 1.44 20.89
CA ALA A 727 11.74 0.14 21.49
C ALA A 727 10.46 -0.56 22.01
N ILE A 728 9.57 0.17 22.70
CA ILE A 728 8.33 -0.42 23.21
C ILE A 728 7.38 -0.78 22.07
N TYR A 729 7.23 0.09 21.08
CA TYR A 729 6.40 -0.17 19.91
C TYR A 729 6.92 -1.33 19.07
N SER A 730 8.24 -1.50 18.96
CA SER A 730 8.85 -2.67 18.29
C SER A 730 8.45 -3.98 18.96
N VAL A 731 8.57 -4.05 20.29
CA VAL A 731 8.16 -5.25 21.05
C VAL A 731 6.66 -5.54 20.88
N ARG A 732 5.82 -4.50 20.85
CA ARG A 732 4.38 -4.65 20.64
C ARG A 732 4.02 -4.97 19.20
N SER A 733 4.72 -4.41 18.21
CA SER A 733 4.46 -4.59 16.79
C SER A 733 4.64 -6.04 16.39
N GLN A 734 5.71 -6.65 16.88
CA GLN A 734 6.00 -8.08 16.80
C GLN A 734 4.96 -8.94 17.52
N THR A 735 4.24 -8.38 18.50
CA THR A 735 3.16 -9.05 19.23
C THR A 735 1.82 -8.93 18.47
N THR A 736 1.52 -7.78 17.86
CA THR A 736 0.25 -7.48 17.14
C THR A 736 0.22 -7.99 15.70
N SER A 737 1.37 -8.10 15.02
CA SER A 737 1.51 -8.76 13.71
C SER A 737 1.03 -10.23 13.72
N LEU A 738 0.81 -10.75 14.91
CA LEU A 738 0.32 -12.08 15.18
C LEU A 738 -1.17 -12.12 15.47
N MET A 739 -1.73 -11.03 16.00
CA MET A 739 -3.12 -10.88 16.46
C MET A 739 -4.10 -10.47 15.35
N GLU A 740 -3.63 -9.69 14.36
CA GLU A 740 -4.47 -9.03 13.35
C GLU A 740 -4.18 -9.57 11.93
N GLU A 741 -4.64 -10.79 11.64
CA GLU A 741 -4.71 -11.29 10.26
C GLU A 741 -5.74 -10.47 9.45
N GLY A 742 -5.25 -9.64 8.50
CA GLY A 742 -6.05 -9.18 7.36
C GLY A 742 -6.27 -7.68 7.15
N LYS A 743 -5.51 -6.74 7.78
CA LYS A 743 -5.41 -5.34 7.30
C LYS A 743 -4.38 -4.45 8.02
N VAL A 744 -3.71 -3.59 7.22
CA VAL A 744 -2.90 -2.41 7.63
C VAL A 744 -1.60 -2.76 8.38
N GLU A 745 -0.52 -1.98 8.22
CA GLU A 745 0.56 -1.97 9.22
C GLU A 745 -0.08 -1.89 10.63
N SER A 746 0.26 -2.82 11.54
CA SER A 746 -0.27 -2.75 12.90
C SER A 746 0.04 -1.39 13.52
N ASN A 747 -0.86 -0.83 14.34
CA ASN A 747 -0.63 0.50 14.94
C ASN A 747 0.69 0.57 15.72
N ASP A 748 1.16 -0.58 16.21
CA ASP A 748 2.43 -0.71 16.89
C ASP A 748 3.62 -0.73 15.91
N SER A 749 3.53 -1.40 14.75
CA SER A 749 4.56 -1.34 13.68
C SER A 749 4.69 0.07 13.11
N LEU A 750 3.56 0.73 12.93
CA LEU A 750 3.51 2.14 12.60
C LEU A 750 4.14 3.00 13.71
N GLY A 751 3.78 2.76 14.97
CA GLY A 751 4.34 3.48 16.12
C GLY A 751 5.86 3.37 16.20
N GLU A 752 6.41 2.21 15.85
CA GLU A 752 7.84 1.95 15.73
C GLU A 752 8.47 2.74 14.57
N SER A 753 7.91 2.63 13.37
CA SER A 753 8.37 3.34 12.17
C SER A 753 8.36 4.86 12.39
N VAL A 754 7.27 5.38 12.94
CA VAL A 754 7.07 6.81 13.25
C VAL A 754 8.04 7.27 14.34
N SER A 755 8.21 6.51 15.42
CA SER A 755 9.18 6.85 16.46
C SER A 755 10.61 6.86 15.91
N GLY A 756 10.95 5.89 15.05
CA GLY A 756 12.25 5.81 14.39
C GLY A 756 12.49 6.97 13.43
N TYR A 757 11.50 7.36 12.64
CA TYR A 757 11.56 8.54 11.79
C TYR A 757 11.77 9.81 12.62
N MET A 758 10.93 10.03 13.64
CA MET A 758 10.97 11.25 14.45
C MET A 758 12.29 11.34 15.23
N LEU A 759 12.86 10.20 15.65
CA LEU A 759 14.18 10.16 16.28
C LEU A 759 15.28 10.61 15.32
N ARG A 760 15.26 10.14 14.06
CA ARG A 760 16.20 10.60 13.02
C ARG A 760 16.03 12.10 12.78
N SER A 761 14.80 12.57 12.57
CA SER A 761 14.51 13.99 12.38
C SER A 761 14.96 14.85 13.56
N ALA A 762 14.75 14.38 14.80
CA ALA A 762 15.23 15.06 16.00
C ALA A 762 16.76 15.11 16.07
N ASN A 763 17.47 14.06 15.67
CA ASN A 763 18.93 14.07 15.62
C ASN A 763 19.47 15.08 14.60
N ASP A 764 18.82 15.20 13.44
CA ASP A 764 19.20 16.16 12.39
C ASP A 764 18.87 17.61 12.78
N THR A 765 17.76 17.81 13.50
CA THR A 765 17.25 19.15 13.83
C THR A 765 17.94 19.72 15.09
N PHE A 766 18.29 18.87 16.05
CA PHE A 766 18.80 19.27 17.37
C PHE A 766 20.32 19.28 17.48
N VAL A 767 21.04 19.57 16.38
CA VAL A 767 22.50 19.70 16.39
C VAL A 767 22.91 20.92 17.22
N ASP A 768 23.99 20.82 17.99
CA ASP A 768 24.54 21.92 18.79
C ASP A 768 24.97 23.08 17.90
N ASP A 769 24.52 24.30 18.24
CA ASP A 769 24.82 25.57 17.55
C ASP A 769 26.31 25.99 17.62
N SER A 770 27.23 25.06 17.91
CA SER A 770 28.66 25.37 18.09
C SER A 770 29.48 25.36 16.79
N ASN A 771 28.88 25.10 15.62
CA ASN A 771 29.64 25.07 14.35
C ASN A 771 28.83 25.36 13.07
N THR A 772 27.88 26.29 13.10
CA THR A 772 27.26 26.78 11.86
C THR A 772 28.06 27.94 11.27
N LEU A 773 28.94 27.61 10.32
CA LEU A 773 29.42 28.57 9.31
C LEU A 773 28.21 29.07 8.51
N ASP A 774 28.08 30.40 8.42
CA ASP A 774 27.03 31.10 7.68
C ASP A 774 26.83 30.55 6.27
N SER A 775 25.59 30.11 5.97
CA SER A 775 25.19 29.75 4.61
C SER A 775 24.74 31.02 3.87
N PRO A 776 25.39 31.45 2.77
CA PRO A 776 25.20 32.80 2.21
C PRO A 776 23.88 33.08 1.46
N ASN A 777 22.91 32.18 1.46
CA ASN A 777 21.74 32.25 0.55
C ASN A 777 20.36 32.14 1.23
N ARG A 778 20.17 32.69 2.45
CA ARG A 778 18.81 32.85 2.99
C ARG A 778 18.12 34.07 2.38
N HIS A 779 17.18 33.83 1.47
CA HIS A 779 16.27 34.87 0.97
C HIS A 779 15.44 35.40 2.16
N PRO A 780 15.36 36.72 2.41
CA PRO A 780 14.78 37.29 3.64
C PRO A 780 13.28 37.01 3.86
N ASP A 781 12.58 36.50 2.84
CA ASP A 781 11.13 36.29 2.83
C ASP A 781 10.70 34.82 2.92
N ILE A 782 11.65 33.86 2.99
CA ILE A 782 11.37 32.42 3.02
C ILE A 782 12.03 31.78 4.25
N SER A 783 11.26 31.07 5.07
CA SER A 783 11.79 30.27 6.17
C SER A 783 11.16 28.87 6.22
N VAL A 784 11.98 27.86 6.50
CA VAL A 784 11.55 26.50 6.82
C VAL A 784 12.01 26.17 8.23
N GLU A 785 11.09 25.75 9.09
CA GLU A 785 11.40 25.41 10.47
C GLU A 785 10.71 24.12 10.88
N ARG A 786 11.48 23.19 11.46
CA ARG A 786 10.95 21.99 12.12
C ARG A 786 10.74 22.28 13.60
N ARG A 787 9.56 21.93 14.11
CA ARG A 787 9.10 22.23 15.46
C ARG A 787 8.57 20.97 16.11
N PHE A 788 9.05 20.67 17.31
CA PHE A 788 8.61 19.51 18.09
C PHE A 788 7.70 19.95 19.23
N PHE A 789 6.64 19.21 19.44
CA PHE A 789 5.66 19.44 20.49
C PHE A 789 5.43 18.18 21.29
N VAL A 790 5.24 18.33 22.60
CA VAL A 790 5.05 17.21 23.53
C VAL A 790 3.83 17.42 24.41
N VAL A 791 3.20 16.33 24.84
CA VAL A 791 2.15 16.36 25.87
C VAL A 791 2.75 16.10 27.25
N LEU A 792 2.52 17.00 28.21
CA LEU A 792 2.90 16.85 29.61
C LEU A 792 1.71 17.01 30.54
N LYS A 793 1.79 16.45 31.76
CA LYS A 793 0.89 16.83 32.85
C LYS A 793 1.24 18.24 33.33
N ARG A 794 0.21 19.05 33.58
CA ARG A 794 0.35 20.41 34.12
C ARG A 794 1.05 20.44 35.47
N ALA A 795 0.84 19.41 36.30
CA ALA A 795 1.47 19.26 37.60
C ALA A 795 2.99 18.97 37.51
N ASP A 796 3.47 18.47 36.37
CA ASP A 796 4.88 18.09 36.18
C ASP A 796 5.76 19.25 35.73
N LYS A 797 5.25 20.49 35.82
CA LYS A 797 5.88 21.73 35.38
C LYS A 797 7.34 21.89 35.80
N ASN A 798 7.64 21.57 37.06
CA ASN A 798 8.94 21.80 37.68
C ASN A 798 9.71 20.50 37.91
N LYS A 799 9.22 19.36 37.39
CA LYS A 799 9.91 18.08 37.54
C LYS A 799 11.09 18.02 36.57
N LEU A 800 12.18 17.40 37.03
CA LEU A 800 13.32 17.07 36.17
C LEU A 800 12.88 16.07 35.09
N PRO A 801 13.55 16.04 33.91
CA PRO A 801 13.21 15.15 32.80
C PRO A 801 12.96 13.69 33.21
N GLU A 802 13.82 13.13 34.07
CA GLU A 802 13.73 11.76 34.57
C GLU A 802 12.55 11.52 35.53
N GLN A 803 11.95 12.58 36.09
CA GLN A 803 10.86 12.53 37.07
C GLN A 803 9.47 12.77 36.44
N ARG A 804 9.41 13.16 35.17
CA ARG A 804 8.18 13.39 34.42
C ARG A 804 8.05 12.43 33.25
N GLU A 805 6.88 12.44 32.63
CA GLU A 805 6.55 11.59 31.49
C GLU A 805 6.04 12.45 30.35
N ILE A 806 6.54 12.17 29.14
CA ILE A 806 5.97 12.68 27.90
C ILE A 806 4.89 11.69 27.48
N TYR A 807 3.70 12.20 27.15
CA TYR A 807 2.53 11.37 26.81
C TYR A 807 2.28 11.28 25.30
N GLY A 808 3.01 12.06 24.51
CA GLY A 808 3.02 12.02 23.05
C GLY A 808 3.90 13.11 22.46
N LEU A 809 4.34 12.91 21.22
CA LEU A 809 5.18 13.81 20.45
C LEU A 809 4.62 14.03 19.05
N THR A 810 4.72 15.27 18.55
CA THR A 810 4.40 15.63 17.16
C THR A 810 5.51 16.49 16.60
N GLU A 811 5.89 16.20 15.36
CA GLU A 811 6.74 17.05 14.53
C GLU A 811 5.89 17.83 13.54
N LEU A 812 6.07 19.15 13.51
CA LEU A 812 5.53 20.03 12.48
C LEU A 812 6.68 20.63 11.68
N SER A 813 6.56 20.67 10.36
CA SER A 813 7.36 21.52 9.49
C SER A 813 6.55 22.75 9.12
N THR A 814 7.14 23.94 9.19
CA THR A 814 6.50 25.17 8.76
C THR A 814 7.28 25.78 7.62
N PHE A 815 6.61 26.11 6.53
CA PHE A 815 7.14 26.88 5.41
C PHE A 815 6.45 28.24 5.40
N THR A 816 7.21 29.32 5.58
CA THR A 816 6.69 30.68 5.52
C THR A 816 7.23 31.38 4.30
N GLN A 817 6.35 31.94 3.48
CA GLN A 817 6.69 32.79 2.35
C GLN A 817 5.86 34.07 2.39
N LYS A 818 6.51 35.24 2.38
CA LYS A 818 5.85 36.56 2.37
C LYS A 818 4.78 36.71 3.48
N GLY A 819 5.10 36.22 4.68
CA GLY A 819 4.23 36.30 5.86
C GLY A 819 2.99 35.39 5.83
N LYS A 820 2.89 34.46 4.88
CA LYS A 820 1.91 33.35 4.89
C LYS A 820 2.63 32.06 5.24
N THR A 821 2.05 31.27 6.13
CA THR A 821 2.68 30.05 6.63
C THR A 821 1.84 28.83 6.29
N GLU A 822 2.50 27.82 5.75
CA GLU A 822 1.98 26.47 5.58
C GLU A 822 2.59 25.58 6.68
N ALA A 823 1.78 24.75 7.34
CA ALA A 823 2.27 23.81 8.35
C ALA A 823 2.00 22.37 7.92
N THR A 824 3.05 21.59 7.75
CA THR A 824 2.95 20.16 7.52
C THR A 824 3.05 19.43 8.85
N VAL A 825 2.01 18.67 9.21
CA VAL A 825 2.09 17.65 10.26
C VAL A 825 2.89 16.50 9.68
N VAL A 826 4.16 16.43 10.07
CA VAL A 826 5.11 15.46 9.50
C VAL A 826 4.81 14.09 10.09
N GLN A 827 4.83 13.98 11.42
CA GLN A 827 4.57 12.73 12.12
C GLN A 827 4.02 13.00 13.54
N THR A 828 3.23 12.06 14.07
CA THR A 828 2.70 12.11 15.43
C THR A 828 2.75 10.73 16.08
N VAL A 829 3.34 10.64 17.26
CA VAL A 829 3.41 9.43 18.08
C VAL A 829 2.90 9.70 19.49
N VAL A 830 2.31 8.70 20.12
CA VAL A 830 1.76 8.80 21.48
C VAL A 830 2.48 7.80 22.38
N HIS A 831 2.48 8.02 23.69
CA HIS A 831 3.12 7.09 24.61
C HIS A 831 2.46 5.70 24.51
N PRO A 832 3.22 4.62 24.23
CA PRO A 832 2.66 3.31 23.95
C PRO A 832 1.77 2.77 25.08
N TYR A 833 2.25 2.79 26.34
CA TYR A 833 1.47 2.29 27.49
C TYR A 833 0.25 3.12 27.89
N THR A 834 -0.02 4.24 27.22
CA THR A 834 -1.22 5.05 27.50
C THR A 834 -2.35 4.74 26.55
N GLN A 835 -2.08 3.95 25.51
CA GLN A 835 -3.05 3.55 24.50
C GLN A 835 -3.67 2.19 24.87
N GLY A 836 -4.97 2.19 25.16
CA GLY A 836 -5.76 0.96 25.35
C GLY A 836 -5.69 0.40 26.77
N ALA A 837 -6.85 0.21 27.40
CA ALA A 837 -7.02 -0.42 28.69
C ALA A 837 -7.71 -1.77 28.46
N GLU A 838 -6.95 -2.83 28.21
CA GLU A 838 -7.53 -4.18 28.13
C GLU A 838 -6.50 -5.31 28.26
N GLU A 839 -5.32 -5.07 28.86
CA GLU A 839 -4.24 -6.08 28.90
C GLU A 839 -3.60 -6.36 30.28
N GLN A 840 -4.10 -5.83 31.39
CA GLN A 840 -3.56 -6.20 32.71
C GLN A 840 -4.64 -6.43 33.76
N SER A 841 -5.35 -7.55 33.65
CA SER A 841 -5.95 -8.16 34.83
C SER A 841 -5.85 -9.68 34.78
N GLY A 842 -4.72 -10.22 35.25
CA GLY A 842 -4.59 -11.64 35.56
C GLY A 842 -3.15 -12.15 35.54
N GLY A 843 -2.44 -12.10 36.65
CA GLY A 843 -1.19 -12.85 36.83
C GLY A 843 -0.19 -12.19 37.78
N LYS A 844 -0.02 -12.77 38.97
CA LYS A 844 1.05 -12.41 39.93
C LYS A 844 2.40 -13.02 39.52
N SER A 845 3.46 -12.40 40.02
CA SER A 845 4.90 -12.71 39.90
C SER A 845 5.50 -12.34 38.55
N GLY A 846 6.68 -11.76 38.43
CA GLY A 846 7.74 -11.39 39.36
C GLY A 846 8.94 -11.01 38.48
N ASN A 847 9.62 -9.90 38.78
CA ASN A 847 10.73 -9.29 38.03
C ASN A 847 10.39 -8.43 36.79
N ALA A 848 9.59 -7.37 36.98
CA ALA A 848 9.71 -6.17 36.15
C ALA A 848 9.89 -4.95 37.08
N SER A 849 11.11 -4.42 37.16
CA SER A 849 11.38 -3.17 37.85
C SER A 849 10.65 -2.03 37.13
N ALA A 850 9.69 -1.41 37.84
CA ALA A 850 9.09 -0.11 37.57
C ALA A 850 8.29 0.06 36.26
N ALA A 851 7.22 -0.71 36.06
CA ALA A 851 6.09 -0.20 35.27
C ALA A 851 5.44 0.96 36.05
N ARG A 852 5.75 2.20 35.68
CA ARG A 852 5.07 3.40 36.21
C ARG A 852 3.56 3.24 35.93
N ASN A 853 2.72 3.37 36.96
CA ASN A 853 1.25 3.42 36.87
C ASN A 853 0.80 4.58 35.96
N LEU A 854 0.83 4.37 34.65
CA LEU A 854 0.42 5.36 33.65
C LEU A 854 -1.08 5.22 33.38
N PRO A 855 -1.83 6.33 33.29
CA PRO A 855 -3.26 6.26 33.01
C PRO A 855 -3.50 5.85 31.56
N HIS A 856 -4.56 5.08 31.33
CA HIS A 856 -5.05 4.83 29.98
C HIS A 856 -5.81 6.06 29.46
N MET A 857 -5.52 6.44 28.22
CA MET A 857 -5.93 7.72 27.66
C MET A 857 -6.43 7.59 26.23
N ARG A 858 -7.44 8.40 25.89
CA ARG A 858 -7.99 8.53 24.54
C ARG A 858 -7.83 9.96 24.02
N GLY A 859 -7.66 10.07 22.70
CA GLY A 859 -7.62 11.35 22.01
C GLY A 859 -6.29 12.10 22.08
N ILE A 860 -5.22 11.53 22.64
CA ILE A 860 -3.92 12.21 22.78
C ILE A 860 -3.36 12.69 21.44
N GLY A 861 -3.25 11.82 20.42
CA GLY A 861 -2.68 12.21 19.12
C GLY A 861 -3.46 13.38 18.50
N THR A 862 -4.79 13.28 18.48
CA THR A 862 -5.66 14.37 17.99
C THR A 862 -5.54 15.64 18.84
N TYR A 863 -5.47 15.52 20.16
CA TYR A 863 -5.26 16.66 21.06
C TYR A 863 -3.92 17.33 20.76
N LEU A 864 -2.86 16.54 20.65
CA LEU A 864 -1.51 17.00 20.39
C LEU A 864 -1.41 17.74 19.06
N THR A 865 -1.79 17.10 17.94
CA THR A 865 -1.75 17.72 16.61
C THR A 865 -2.50 19.04 16.58
N VAL A 866 -3.73 19.08 17.12
CA VAL A 866 -4.57 20.27 17.03
C VAL A 866 -4.08 21.39 17.96
N GLN A 867 -3.62 21.08 19.17
CA GLN A 867 -3.05 22.10 20.06
C GLN A 867 -1.71 22.63 19.53
N SER A 868 -0.87 21.80 18.91
CA SER A 868 0.37 22.24 18.27
C SER A 868 0.08 23.24 17.15
N LEU A 869 -0.87 22.94 16.26
CA LEU A 869 -1.33 23.88 15.22
C LEU A 869 -1.95 25.15 15.82
N ALA A 870 -2.65 25.06 16.95
CA ALA A 870 -3.18 26.21 17.67
C ALA A 870 -2.08 27.07 18.33
N ILE A 871 -0.93 26.49 18.69
CA ILE A 871 0.25 27.23 19.18
C ILE A 871 0.93 27.95 18.01
N VAL A 872 1.16 27.25 16.89
CA VAL A 872 1.77 27.82 15.68
C VAL A 872 0.92 28.97 15.12
N SER A 873 -0.39 28.78 14.99
CA SER A 873 -1.30 29.80 14.44
C SER A 873 -1.46 31.07 15.29
N LYS A 874 -0.97 31.09 16.54
CA LYS A 874 -0.90 32.33 17.34
C LYS A 874 0.30 33.21 16.97
N ARG A 875 1.37 32.59 16.47
CA ARG A 875 2.64 33.26 16.17
C ARG A 875 2.80 33.51 14.67
N MET A 876 2.16 32.69 13.86
CA MET A 876 2.28 32.67 12.40
C MET A 876 0.91 32.78 11.73
N ASN A 877 0.86 33.43 10.56
CA ASN A 877 -0.36 33.51 9.76
C ASN A 877 -0.53 32.21 8.95
N LEU A 878 -1.05 31.19 9.64
CA LEU A 878 -1.30 29.88 9.06
C LEU A 878 -2.40 29.97 7.98
N THR A 879 -2.06 29.61 6.75
CA THR A 879 -2.96 29.61 5.58
C THR A 879 -3.26 28.21 5.06
N ARG A 880 -2.41 27.21 5.39
CA ARG A 880 -2.54 25.82 4.92
C ARG A 880 -2.00 24.85 5.95
N VAL A 881 -2.62 23.68 6.09
CA VAL A 881 -2.11 22.54 6.86
C VAL A 881 -2.02 21.32 5.97
N ILE A 882 -0.88 20.64 5.94
CA ILE A 882 -0.65 19.41 5.16
C ILE A 882 -0.40 18.25 6.13
N THR A 883 -0.86 17.04 5.82
CA THR A 883 -0.56 15.81 6.57
C THR A 883 -0.46 14.66 5.58
N GLU A 884 0.56 13.82 5.74
CA GLU A 884 0.64 12.57 4.98
C GLU A 884 -0.29 11.53 5.64
N ALA A 885 -1.03 10.75 4.85
CA ALA A 885 -1.71 9.57 5.38
C ALA A 885 -0.97 8.32 4.94
N ILE A 886 -0.16 7.82 5.84
CA ILE A 886 0.63 6.60 5.66
C ILE A 886 -0.19 5.32 5.93
N ASN A 887 -1.44 5.45 6.39
CA ASN A 887 -2.36 4.32 6.60
C ASN A 887 -3.84 4.74 6.63
N PRO A 888 -4.80 3.80 6.52
CA PRO A 888 -6.24 4.08 6.51
C PRO A 888 -6.77 4.85 7.73
N ARG A 889 -6.19 4.65 8.92
CA ARG A 889 -6.62 5.35 10.16
C ARG A 889 -6.21 6.82 10.13
N SER A 890 -4.99 7.11 9.71
CA SER A 890 -4.48 8.47 9.53
C SER A 890 -5.26 9.23 8.44
N ALA A 891 -5.59 8.56 7.33
CA ALA A 891 -6.43 9.10 6.27
C ALA A 891 -7.82 9.47 6.77
N LYS A 892 -8.47 8.57 7.52
CA LYS A 892 -9.81 8.79 8.11
C LYS A 892 -9.82 9.94 9.12
N ILE A 893 -8.74 10.11 9.90
CA ILE A 893 -8.58 11.23 10.83
C ILE A 893 -8.41 12.54 10.07
N ALA A 894 -7.57 12.59 9.03
CA ALA A 894 -7.37 13.78 8.20
C ALA A 894 -8.69 14.23 7.54
N LEU A 895 -9.41 13.29 6.91
CA LEU A 895 -10.71 13.53 6.30
C LEU A 895 -11.76 14.05 7.29
N LYS A 896 -11.77 13.54 8.53
CA LYS A 896 -12.67 14.01 9.61
C LYS A 896 -12.46 15.48 9.97
N PHE A 897 -11.26 16.02 9.75
CA PHE A 897 -10.94 17.45 9.98
C PHE A 897 -11.09 18.32 8.73
N GLY A 898 -11.73 17.80 7.67
CA GLY A 898 -11.97 18.54 6.43
C GLY A 898 -10.74 18.60 5.52
N ALA A 899 -9.73 17.76 5.75
CA ALA A 899 -8.62 17.61 4.81
C ALA A 899 -9.13 17.04 3.50
N LYS A 900 -8.63 17.59 2.40
CA LYS A 900 -8.77 17.06 1.05
C LYS A 900 -7.53 16.25 0.76
N LEU A 901 -7.68 15.07 0.15
CA LEU A 901 -6.54 14.41 -0.46
C LEU A 901 -5.99 15.34 -1.55
N VAL A 902 -4.70 15.64 -1.48
CA VAL A 902 -3.91 16.35 -2.48
C VAL A 902 -2.71 15.49 -2.83
N LYS A 903 -1.93 15.90 -3.82
CA LYS A 903 -0.81 15.11 -4.32
C LYS A 903 0.25 14.86 -3.28
#